data_AF-A0A428XBN5-F1
#
_entry.id   AF-A0A428XBN5-F1
#
_cell.length_a   1.000
_cell.length_b   1.000
_cell.length_c   1.000
_cell.angle_alpha   90.00
_cell.angle_beta   90.00
_cell.angle_gamma   90.00
#
_symmetry.space_group_name_H-M   'P 1'
#
loop_
_entity.id
_entity.type
_entity.pdbx_description
1 polymer ?
#
loop_
_entity_poly.entity_id
_entity_poly.type
_entity_poly.pdbx_seq_one_letter_code
_entity_poly.pdbx_strand_id
1 'polypeptide(L)'
;MPHPTYASYLRLDELLSSQQPLTPPEQRDLSDSERLFIVVHQASEILLSQVLVDLGHLDAGRCGRSCFTHRVDRAVRLVDALTGQLTLLRRTLRREDFLRFRDRFGTASGLESEQFKELFLRVRRLTRHGGGGRPPEEARHLGELDDAVRRWRSTHLELVGHMLGDLPGTGETSGGRFLAARLDDGPAGERPAAPPPRSDRDPDRGDAPATRAPAASSASSASSVSPAGPRLRHVVVVGGSVAGLLTAHVLADHAERVTVLERDHYEDAPGPRAGVPQSRHTHVLLTSGMNALDELLPGLLTELTEAGAPRLAVPGDLGVWQAGQWISRRNPSAPIMTPSRPLLEHRVRRRVLAGPRIDVRTGTEVTGLLGRPGHITGVVVRDRGAGHHTRRGLTADLVVDATGRTGRTPQWLAELGGRPPAEEVVDTGRAYATCVFHADDPAGDLKGFYIVPDAGQPFGAIVLPAEGDRWLVTLSGPRDQAPPTDPEGFADFADRLPHPAVHKWLSTARPVTRPVGYRHTANRRRRYDRLGRDGTGLLVVGDALCALNPVYGQGLSVAALSAVALQRELAGGRVPPAHALQRAVLRSSRPAWDVATGADSPMPGATGNAVRSGPVARLLDRYLARVRDRVPGDPVVCTANRDVLFLLTPPRTLLTSPRVLRRALLTTAVPTPRDLPTP
;
A
#
# COMPACT_ATOMS: atom_id res chain seq x y z
N MET A 1 -16.66 51.16 1.46
CA MET A 1 -15.48 50.61 0.76
C MET A 1 -15.98 49.75 -0.39
N PRO A 2 -15.37 49.79 -1.58
CA PRO A 2 -15.73 48.86 -2.64
C PRO A 2 -15.57 47.41 -2.14
N HIS A 3 -16.50 46.53 -2.50
CA HIS A 3 -16.41 45.12 -2.14
C HIS A 3 -15.12 44.52 -2.72
N PRO A 4 -14.33 43.76 -1.93
CA PRO A 4 -13.13 43.13 -2.46
C PRO A 4 -13.53 42.13 -3.55
N THR A 5 -12.96 42.29 -4.75
CA THR A 5 -13.04 41.27 -5.79
C THR A 5 -12.05 40.16 -5.47
N TYR A 6 -12.23 38.98 -6.08
CA TYR A 6 -11.27 37.88 -5.96
C TYR A 6 -9.83 38.32 -6.29
N ALA A 7 -9.68 39.14 -7.35
CA ALA A 7 -8.40 39.66 -7.80
C ALA A 7 -7.78 40.63 -6.78
N SER A 8 -8.56 41.56 -6.23
CA SER A 8 -8.05 42.53 -5.23
C SER A 8 -7.78 41.87 -3.87
N TYR A 9 -8.58 40.87 -3.48
CA TYR A 9 -8.41 40.16 -2.22
C TYR A 9 -7.11 39.32 -2.20
N LEU A 10 -6.83 38.62 -3.29
CA LEU A 10 -5.62 37.79 -3.40
C LEU A 10 -4.40 38.54 -3.95
N ARG A 11 -4.54 39.85 -4.25
CA ARG A 11 -3.50 40.67 -4.89
C ARG A 11 -2.93 40.00 -6.15
N LEU A 12 -3.82 39.50 -7.02
CA LEU A 12 -3.40 38.69 -8.18
C LEU A 12 -2.50 39.46 -9.14
N ASP A 13 -2.72 40.76 -9.34
CA ASP A 13 -1.91 41.56 -10.26
C ASP A 13 -0.44 41.59 -9.83
N GLU A 14 -0.18 41.76 -8.54
CA GLU A 14 1.17 41.71 -7.95
C GLU A 14 1.76 40.30 -7.97
N LEU A 15 0.97 39.30 -7.58
CA LEU A 15 1.43 37.91 -7.57
C LEU A 15 1.80 37.42 -8.97
N LEU A 16 0.95 37.69 -9.96
CA LEU A 16 1.14 37.22 -11.34
C LEU A 16 2.19 38.04 -12.10
N SER A 17 2.36 39.33 -11.80
CA SER A 17 3.42 40.16 -12.43
C SER A 17 4.83 39.82 -11.96
N SER A 18 4.98 39.09 -10.85
CA SER A 18 6.28 38.64 -10.32
C SER A 18 6.91 37.47 -11.12
N GLN A 19 6.17 36.86 -12.06
CA GLN A 19 6.59 35.68 -12.82
C GLN A 19 7.40 36.08 -14.05
N GLN A 20 8.62 36.59 -13.84
CA GLN A 20 9.46 37.18 -14.90
C GLN A 20 10.68 36.31 -15.22
N PRO A 21 10.69 35.60 -16.36
CA PRO A 21 11.87 34.90 -16.85
C PRO A 21 13.00 35.86 -17.24
N LEU A 22 14.25 35.45 -17.02
CA LEU A 22 15.44 36.12 -17.56
C LEU A 22 15.71 35.73 -19.03
N THR A 23 15.13 34.63 -19.49
CA THR A 23 15.21 34.19 -20.88
C THR A 23 14.50 35.18 -21.81
N PRO A 24 15.19 35.68 -22.86
CA PRO A 24 14.62 36.66 -23.77
C PRO A 24 13.30 36.19 -24.41
N PRO A 25 12.32 37.08 -24.62
CA PRO A 25 11.00 36.73 -25.18
C PRO A 25 11.04 36.08 -26.58
N GLU A 26 12.13 36.26 -27.31
CA GLU A 26 12.36 35.64 -28.62
C GLU A 26 12.55 34.12 -28.51
N GLN A 27 12.97 33.61 -27.34
CA GLN A 27 13.12 32.18 -27.04
C GLN A 27 11.89 31.66 -26.26
N ARG A 28 10.71 31.75 -26.86
CA ARG A 28 9.41 31.48 -26.22
C ARG A 28 9.36 30.18 -25.40
N ASP A 29 9.70 29.04 -26.00
CA ASP A 29 9.63 27.73 -25.32
C ASP A 29 10.56 27.64 -24.09
N LEU A 30 11.73 28.27 -24.17
CA LEU A 30 12.70 28.30 -23.07
C LEU A 30 12.26 29.28 -21.98
N SER A 31 11.69 30.43 -22.37
CA SER A 31 11.10 31.42 -21.47
C SER A 31 9.90 30.85 -20.72
N ASP A 32 9.03 30.08 -21.38
CA ASP A 32 7.91 29.37 -20.76
C ASP A 32 8.37 28.28 -19.78
N SER A 33 9.46 27.58 -20.11
CA SER A 33 10.08 26.58 -19.23
C SER A 33 10.68 27.20 -17.97
N GLU A 34 11.35 28.35 -18.10
CA GLU A 34 11.84 29.13 -16.96
C GLU A 34 10.68 29.71 -16.14
N ARG A 35 9.62 30.20 -16.79
CA ARG A 35 8.41 30.68 -16.12
C ARG A 35 7.77 29.58 -15.27
N LEU A 36 7.68 28.35 -15.79
CA LEU A 36 7.22 27.20 -15.02
C LEU A 36 8.10 26.93 -13.79
N PHE A 37 9.42 27.01 -13.95
CA PHE A 37 10.36 26.89 -12.84
C PHE A 37 10.08 27.94 -11.76
N ILE A 38 9.92 29.21 -12.13
CA ILE A 38 9.60 30.32 -11.22
C ILE A 38 8.27 30.07 -10.49
N VAL A 39 7.20 29.76 -11.23
CA VAL A 39 5.86 29.56 -10.66
C VAL A 39 5.85 28.45 -9.61
N VAL A 40 6.53 27.33 -9.87
CA VAL A 40 6.56 26.21 -8.92
C VAL A 40 7.33 26.58 -7.65
N HIS A 41 8.46 27.28 -7.76
CA HIS A 41 9.24 27.68 -6.60
C HIS A 41 8.55 28.79 -5.79
N GLN A 42 7.90 29.76 -6.45
CA GLN A 42 7.07 30.76 -5.76
C GLN A 42 5.89 30.11 -5.03
N ALA A 43 5.20 29.17 -5.67
CA ALA A 43 4.13 28.41 -5.02
C ALA A 43 4.65 27.58 -3.83
N SER A 44 5.89 27.08 -3.91
CA SER A 44 6.53 26.36 -2.81
C SER A 44 6.75 27.27 -1.60
N GLU A 45 7.33 28.46 -1.81
CA GLU A 45 7.59 29.45 -0.76
C GLU A 45 6.30 29.97 -0.12
N ILE A 46 5.23 30.15 -0.90
CA ILE A 46 3.91 30.57 -0.40
C ILE A 46 3.29 29.49 0.48
N LEU A 47 3.26 28.23 0.03
CA LEU A 47 2.71 27.12 0.84
C LEU A 47 3.56 26.89 2.10
N LEU A 48 4.87 27.02 1.99
CA LEU A 48 5.80 26.89 3.10
C LEU A 48 5.57 27.97 4.16
N SER A 49 5.26 29.20 3.76
CA SER A 49 4.93 30.28 4.71
C SER A 49 3.76 29.89 5.64
N GLN A 50 2.74 29.21 5.10
CA GLN A 50 1.62 28.75 5.90
C GLN A 50 2.00 27.59 6.84
N VAL A 51 2.90 26.70 6.40
CA VAL A 51 3.47 25.65 7.28
C VAL A 51 4.19 26.29 8.46
N LEU A 52 5.02 27.31 8.22
CA LEU A 52 5.77 28.00 9.28
C LEU A 52 4.86 28.73 10.27
N VAL A 53 3.75 29.32 9.80
CA VAL A 53 2.70 29.86 10.68
C VAL A 53 2.16 28.77 11.59
N ASP A 54 1.83 27.59 11.05
CA ASP A 54 1.32 26.47 11.84
C ASP A 54 2.33 26.00 12.88
N LEU A 55 3.58 25.76 12.47
CA LEU A 55 4.65 25.34 13.39
C LEU A 55 4.94 26.40 14.45
N GLY A 56 4.85 27.69 14.11
CA GLY A 56 4.97 28.79 15.05
C GLY A 56 3.94 28.76 16.17
N HIS A 57 2.70 28.38 15.87
CA HIS A 57 1.67 28.18 16.90
C HIS A 57 1.95 26.98 17.79
N LEU A 58 2.51 25.90 17.23
CA LEU A 58 2.88 24.70 17.99
C LEU A 58 4.06 24.98 18.94
N ASP A 59 5.09 25.67 18.45
CA ASP A 59 6.28 26.03 19.23
C ASP A 59 5.93 26.95 20.41
N ALA A 60 4.93 27.81 20.25
CA ALA A 60 4.50 28.74 21.29
C ALA A 60 3.69 28.06 22.43
N GLY A 61 3.34 26.78 22.32
CA GLY A 61 2.62 26.04 23.35
C GLY A 61 1.18 26.53 23.61
N ARG A 62 0.62 27.36 22.72
CA ARG A 62 -0.71 27.98 22.89
C ARG A 62 -1.87 27.17 22.29
N CYS A 63 -1.61 25.97 21.77
CA CYS A 63 -2.64 25.10 21.19
C CYS A 63 -3.13 24.07 22.22
N GLY A 64 -4.45 23.93 22.36
CA GLY A 64 -5.06 22.71 22.91
C GLY A 64 -4.97 21.53 21.92
N ARG A 65 -5.44 20.34 22.34
CA ARG A 65 -5.33 19.07 21.59
C ARG A 65 -5.87 19.15 20.14
N SER A 66 -7.06 19.71 19.95
CA SER A 66 -7.70 19.81 18.63
C SER A 66 -6.95 20.79 17.70
N CYS A 67 -6.51 21.94 18.25
CA CYS A 67 -5.66 22.91 17.56
C CYS A 67 -4.35 22.29 17.10
N PHE A 68 -3.69 21.55 18.00
CA PHE A 68 -2.45 20.85 17.72
C PHE A 68 -2.62 19.88 16.54
N THR A 69 -3.57 18.96 16.67
CA THR A 69 -3.83 17.91 15.68
C THR A 69 -4.16 18.50 14.31
N HIS A 70 -5.07 19.48 14.27
CA HIS A 70 -5.47 20.15 13.03
C HIS A 70 -4.30 20.85 12.33
N ARG A 71 -3.45 21.57 13.09
CA ARG A 71 -2.32 22.29 12.51
C ARG A 71 -1.21 21.36 12.03
N VAL A 72 -0.95 20.27 12.75
CA VAL A 72 0.03 19.26 12.32
C VAL A 72 -0.46 18.55 11.06
N ASP A 73 -1.72 18.10 11.01
CA ASP A 73 -2.30 17.47 9.81
C ASP A 73 -2.28 18.44 8.61
N ARG A 74 -2.59 19.72 8.82
CA ARG A 74 -2.48 20.73 7.76
C ARG A 74 -1.04 20.92 7.29
N ALA A 75 -0.07 20.98 8.22
CA ALA A 75 1.35 21.07 7.88
C ALA A 75 1.82 19.85 7.07
N VAL A 76 1.40 18.64 7.44
CA VAL A 76 1.68 17.40 6.69
C VAL A 76 1.16 17.50 5.26
N ARG A 77 -0.12 17.85 5.08
CA ARG A 77 -0.74 17.96 3.74
C ARG A 77 -0.07 19.02 2.87
N LEU A 78 0.32 20.16 3.46
CA LEU A 78 1.04 21.22 2.75
C LEU A 78 2.43 20.75 2.31
N VAL A 79 3.17 20.04 3.17
CA VAL A 79 4.49 19.46 2.81
C VAL A 79 4.37 18.37 1.74
N ASP A 80 3.32 17.54 1.80
CA ASP A 80 3.05 16.58 0.73
C ASP A 80 2.69 17.28 -0.60
N ALA A 81 2.00 18.43 -0.57
CA ALA A 81 1.76 19.25 -1.76
C ALA A 81 3.06 19.79 -2.37
N LEU A 82 4.01 20.24 -1.53
CA LEU A 82 5.37 20.60 -1.98
C LEU A 82 6.07 19.42 -2.66
N THR A 83 5.86 18.19 -2.16
CA THR A 83 6.43 16.98 -2.77
C THR A 83 5.81 16.70 -4.15
N GLY A 84 4.51 16.95 -4.30
CA GLY A 84 3.80 16.88 -5.57
C GLY A 84 4.34 17.88 -6.61
N GLN A 85 4.68 19.10 -6.19
CA GLN A 85 5.27 20.13 -7.04
C GLN A 85 6.63 19.71 -7.63
N LEU A 86 7.48 19.04 -6.84
CA LEU A 86 8.75 18.48 -7.33
C LEU A 86 8.53 17.39 -8.39
N THR A 87 7.50 16.56 -8.18
CA THR A 87 7.11 15.53 -9.16
C THR A 87 6.57 16.15 -10.45
N LEU A 88 5.84 17.26 -10.35
CA LEU A 88 5.39 18.04 -11.49
C LEU A 88 6.58 18.56 -12.29
N LEU A 89 7.52 19.27 -11.64
CA LEU A 89 8.73 19.77 -12.30
C LEU A 89 9.48 18.65 -13.01
N ARG A 90 9.70 17.51 -12.35
CA ARG A 90 10.38 16.36 -12.95
C ARG A 90 9.74 15.86 -14.25
N ARG A 91 8.41 15.99 -14.38
CA ARG A 91 7.67 15.44 -15.53
C ARG A 91 7.44 16.45 -16.64
N THR A 92 7.41 17.74 -16.31
CA THR A 92 6.97 18.78 -17.25
C THR A 92 8.08 19.74 -17.64
N LEU A 93 9.12 19.90 -16.81
CA LEU A 93 10.30 20.69 -17.17
C LEU A 93 11.34 19.79 -17.83
N ARG A 94 11.65 20.03 -19.11
CA ARG A 94 12.67 19.26 -19.82
C ARG A 94 14.04 19.58 -19.21
N ARG A 95 14.83 18.53 -18.98
CA ARG A 95 16.20 18.67 -18.46
C ARG A 95 17.06 19.59 -19.34
N GLU A 96 16.95 19.46 -20.65
CA GLU A 96 17.71 20.27 -21.62
C GLU A 96 17.39 21.77 -21.47
N ASP A 97 16.10 22.11 -21.33
CA ASP A 97 15.68 23.50 -21.15
C ASP A 97 16.19 24.07 -19.83
N PHE A 98 16.08 23.31 -18.74
CA PHE A 98 16.66 23.70 -17.45
C PHE A 98 18.17 23.95 -17.52
N LEU A 99 18.92 23.06 -18.18
CA LEU A 99 20.36 23.24 -18.36
C LEU A 99 20.72 24.46 -19.20
N ARG A 100 19.83 24.92 -20.10
CA ARG A 100 20.04 26.09 -20.94
C ARG A 100 19.75 27.41 -20.24
N PHE A 101 18.78 27.46 -19.34
CA PHE A 101 18.46 28.71 -18.61
C PHE A 101 19.13 28.80 -17.23
N ARG A 102 19.60 27.69 -16.64
CA ARG A 102 20.16 27.70 -15.27
C ARG A 102 21.36 28.62 -15.07
N ASP A 103 22.19 28.82 -16.08
CA ASP A 103 23.37 29.68 -16.00
C ASP A 103 22.98 31.17 -15.84
N ARG A 104 21.74 31.52 -16.20
CA ARG A 104 21.19 32.87 -16.06
C ARG A 104 20.86 33.23 -14.61
N PHE A 105 20.70 32.24 -13.72
CA PHE A 105 20.47 32.49 -12.28
C PHE A 105 21.77 32.71 -11.48
N GLY A 106 22.94 32.58 -12.11
CA GLY A 106 24.23 32.80 -11.44
C GLY A 106 24.44 31.88 -10.24
N THR A 107 24.63 32.47 -9.06
CA THR A 107 24.86 31.75 -7.79
C THR A 107 23.57 31.36 -7.05
N ALA A 108 22.40 31.81 -7.53
CA ALA A 108 21.14 31.60 -6.82
C ALA A 108 20.84 30.11 -6.64
N SER A 109 20.44 29.74 -5.43
CA SER A 109 20.27 28.34 -5.02
C SER A 109 19.09 28.17 -4.07
N GLY A 110 18.37 27.05 -4.19
CA GLY A 110 17.34 26.67 -3.21
C GLY A 110 17.90 26.48 -1.78
N LEU A 111 19.23 26.39 -1.63
CA LEU A 111 19.91 26.39 -0.33
C LEU A 111 19.86 27.76 0.39
N GLU A 112 19.52 28.82 -0.31
CA GLU A 112 19.41 30.18 0.21
C GLU A 112 18.02 30.46 0.83
N SER A 113 17.05 29.54 0.70
CA SER A 113 15.73 29.71 1.31
C SER A 113 15.79 29.62 2.84
N GLU A 114 15.59 30.76 3.51
CA GLU A 114 15.47 30.85 4.97
C GLU A 114 14.25 30.08 5.49
N GLN A 115 13.15 30.04 4.72
CA GLN A 115 11.95 29.32 5.13
C GLN A 115 12.18 27.80 5.20
N PHE A 116 12.91 27.20 4.25
CA PHE A 116 13.22 25.77 4.30
C PHE A 116 14.18 25.44 5.44
N LYS A 117 15.16 26.30 5.73
CA LYS A 117 16.03 26.16 6.91
C LYS A 117 15.21 26.17 8.19
N GLU A 118 14.28 27.12 8.31
CA GLU A 118 13.39 27.26 9.45
C GLU A 118 12.48 26.03 9.63
N LEU A 119 11.90 25.51 8.54
CA LEU A 119 11.09 24.30 8.55
C LEU A 119 11.85 23.13 9.18
N PHE A 120 13.07 22.86 8.69
CA PHE A 120 13.86 21.72 9.19
C PHE A 120 14.25 21.89 10.66
N LEU A 121 14.55 23.11 11.09
CA LEU A 121 14.86 23.41 12.49
C LEU A 121 13.66 23.20 13.41
N ARG A 122 12.49 23.73 13.04
CA ARG A 122 11.26 23.61 13.84
C ARG A 122 10.77 22.16 13.93
N VAL A 123 10.76 21.44 12.81
CA VAL A 123 10.37 20.02 12.77
C VAL A 123 11.31 19.19 13.65
N ARG A 124 12.63 19.39 13.53
CA ARG A 124 13.63 18.71 14.37
C ARG A 124 13.44 19.03 15.86
N ARG A 125 13.08 20.26 16.20
CA ARG A 125 12.83 20.68 17.59
C ARG A 125 11.59 20.01 18.15
N LEU A 126 10.48 20.06 17.41
CA LEU A 126 9.20 19.47 17.80
C LEU A 126 9.30 17.95 17.96
N THR A 127 10.10 17.28 17.13
CA THR A 127 10.30 15.82 17.20
C THR A 127 11.31 15.40 18.26
N ARG A 128 12.39 16.16 18.52
CA ARG A 128 13.40 15.82 19.55
C ARG A 128 13.02 16.19 20.98
N HIS A 129 12.34 17.32 21.21
CA HIS A 129 11.97 17.76 22.57
C HIS A 129 10.59 17.24 23.04
N GLY A 130 9.90 16.40 22.25
CA GLY A 130 8.60 15.82 22.58
C GLY A 130 8.61 14.44 23.25
N GLY A 131 9.76 13.77 23.34
CA GLY A 131 9.84 12.33 23.66
C GLY A 131 9.61 11.93 25.13
N GLY A 132 9.51 12.88 26.07
CA GLY A 132 9.42 12.57 27.50
C GLY A 132 8.07 12.81 28.17
N GLY A 133 7.08 13.38 27.49
CA GLY A 133 5.81 13.78 28.15
C GLY A 133 4.64 14.17 27.25
N ARG A 134 4.74 14.01 25.92
CA ARG A 134 3.60 14.24 25.03
C ARG A 134 2.72 13.01 24.92
N PRO A 135 1.38 13.16 24.84
CA PRO A 135 0.51 12.02 24.63
C PRO A 135 0.79 11.30 23.31
N PRO A 136 0.60 9.96 23.24
CA PRO A 136 0.99 9.14 22.10
C PRO A 136 0.45 9.62 20.75
N GLU A 137 -0.76 10.18 20.76
CA GLU A 137 -1.41 10.72 19.57
C GLU A 137 -0.66 11.92 18.99
N GLU A 138 -0.19 12.86 19.82
CA GLU A 138 0.59 14.00 19.34
C GLU A 138 1.96 13.58 18.81
N ALA A 139 2.57 12.58 19.44
CA ALA A 139 3.83 12.00 18.98
C ALA A 139 3.66 11.35 17.60
N ARG A 140 2.54 10.67 17.35
CA ARG A 140 2.22 10.09 16.04
C ARG A 140 2.10 11.16 14.96
N HIS A 141 1.32 12.22 15.20
CA HIS A 141 1.13 13.30 14.22
C HIS A 141 2.45 14.03 13.91
N LEU A 142 3.31 14.24 14.91
CA LEU A 142 4.65 14.80 14.68
C LEU A 142 5.56 13.85 13.90
N GLY A 143 5.43 12.54 14.10
CA GLY A 143 6.09 11.53 13.29
C GLY A 143 5.68 11.61 11.81
N GLU A 144 4.38 11.75 11.54
CA GLU A 144 3.86 11.92 10.18
C GLU A 144 4.42 13.18 9.49
N LEU A 145 4.58 14.27 10.25
CA LEU A 145 5.22 15.50 9.77
C LEU A 145 6.72 15.31 9.48
N ASP A 146 7.46 14.63 10.35
CA ASP A 146 8.87 14.29 10.10
C ASP A 146 9.01 13.44 8.82
N ASP A 147 8.13 12.47 8.65
CA ASP A 147 8.09 11.60 7.47
C ASP A 147 7.75 12.38 6.20
N ALA A 148 6.79 13.31 6.26
CA ALA A 148 6.47 14.18 5.12
C ALA A 148 7.67 15.02 4.69
N VAL A 149 8.38 15.61 5.66
CA VAL A 149 9.59 16.39 5.40
C VAL A 149 10.71 15.51 4.83
N ARG A 150 10.90 14.29 5.35
CA ARG A 150 11.87 13.34 4.80
C ARG A 150 11.54 12.96 3.35
N ARG A 151 10.27 12.66 3.06
CA ARG A 151 9.80 12.36 1.68
C ARG A 151 10.07 13.52 0.73
N TRP A 152 9.78 14.74 1.15
CA TRP A 152 10.07 15.94 0.38
C TRP A 152 11.57 16.05 0.09
N ARG A 153 12.44 15.92 1.11
CA ARG A 153 13.90 16.01 0.96
C ARG A 153 14.46 14.94 0.01
N SER A 154 13.98 13.71 0.12
CA SER A 154 14.38 12.63 -0.80
C SER A 154 13.93 12.90 -2.22
N THR A 155 12.70 13.36 -2.42
CA THR A 155 12.16 13.67 -3.76
C THR A 155 12.87 14.87 -4.38
N HIS A 156 13.24 15.87 -3.57
CA HIS A 156 14.04 17.01 -4.00
C HIS A 156 15.42 16.56 -4.46
N LEU A 157 16.09 15.69 -3.70
CA LEU A 157 17.38 15.13 -4.11
C LEU A 157 17.27 14.33 -5.41
N GLU A 158 16.21 13.54 -5.58
CA GLU A 158 15.97 12.81 -6.83
C GLU A 158 15.72 13.74 -8.02
N LEU A 159 14.98 14.85 -7.83
CA LEU A 159 14.78 15.87 -8.85
C LEU A 159 16.11 16.52 -9.22
N VAL A 160 16.88 16.99 -8.24
CA VAL A 160 18.20 17.61 -8.46
C VAL A 160 19.12 16.64 -9.20
N GLY A 161 19.21 15.39 -8.77
CA GLY A 161 20.01 14.36 -9.44
C GLY A 161 19.54 14.07 -10.87
N HIS A 162 18.23 14.09 -11.11
CA HIS A 162 17.68 13.95 -12.46
C HIS A 162 18.01 15.12 -13.38
N MET A 163 17.91 16.36 -12.86
CA MET A 163 18.13 17.57 -13.65
C MET A 163 19.62 17.82 -13.90
N LEU A 164 20.47 17.66 -12.88
CA LEU A 164 21.90 17.97 -12.93
C LEU A 164 22.77 16.80 -13.38
N GLY A 165 22.43 15.55 -13.00
CA GLY A 165 23.35 14.42 -13.15
C GLY A 165 24.63 14.65 -12.31
N ASP A 166 25.80 14.56 -12.96
CA ASP A 166 27.11 14.79 -12.34
C ASP A 166 27.57 16.25 -12.36
N LEU A 167 26.76 17.17 -12.91
CA LEU A 167 27.10 18.59 -12.96
C LEU A 167 27.03 19.23 -11.56
N PRO A 168 27.96 20.15 -11.21
CA PRO A 168 27.88 20.92 -9.97
C PRO A 168 26.60 21.77 -9.92
N GLY A 169 26.14 22.07 -8.70
CA GLY A 169 25.00 22.97 -8.47
C GLY A 169 25.34 24.43 -8.78
N THR A 170 24.33 25.29 -8.92
CA THR A 170 24.53 26.75 -8.91
C THR A 170 25.01 27.15 -7.51
N GLY A 171 26.17 27.83 -7.41
CA GLY A 171 26.82 28.20 -6.13
C GLY A 171 27.96 27.28 -5.65
N GLU A 172 28.75 26.69 -6.55
CA GLU A 172 30.00 25.93 -6.25
C GLU A 172 29.87 24.69 -5.33
N THR A 173 28.66 24.21 -5.08
CA THR A 173 28.43 22.96 -4.32
C THR A 173 28.52 21.73 -5.22
N SER A 174 28.98 20.59 -4.69
CA SER A 174 29.03 19.29 -5.39
C SER A 174 27.64 18.64 -5.63
N GLY A 175 26.61 19.48 -5.83
CA GLY A 175 25.27 19.15 -6.29
C GLY A 175 24.62 18.04 -5.49
N GLY A 176 24.63 16.82 -6.05
CA GLY A 176 24.06 15.63 -5.41
C GLY A 176 24.83 15.12 -4.20
N ARG A 177 26.18 15.22 -4.18
CA ARG A 177 27.01 14.73 -3.05
C ARG A 177 26.89 15.61 -1.81
N PHE A 178 26.83 16.93 -2.00
CA PHE A 178 26.64 17.89 -0.90
C PHE A 178 25.26 17.75 -0.24
N LEU A 179 24.19 17.57 -1.03
CA LEU A 179 22.84 17.36 -0.51
C LEU A 179 22.67 15.97 0.14
N ALA A 180 23.35 14.93 -0.38
CA ALA A 180 23.37 13.61 0.23
C ALA A 180 24.04 13.62 1.61
N ALA A 181 25.14 14.36 1.79
CA ALA A 181 25.80 14.51 3.10
C ALA A 181 24.87 15.11 4.18
N ARG A 182 23.99 16.04 3.80
CA ARG A 182 23.01 16.63 4.75
C ARG A 182 21.79 15.77 5.06
N LEU A 183 21.56 14.68 4.30
CA LEU A 183 20.53 13.69 4.65
C LEU A 183 20.99 12.76 5.78
N ASP A 184 22.30 12.63 5.99
CA ASP A 184 22.92 11.74 6.99
C ASP A 184 23.27 12.45 8.32
N ASP A 185 23.06 13.77 8.45
CA ASP A 185 23.40 14.50 9.68
C ASP A 185 22.48 14.20 10.88
N GLY A 186 22.91 13.21 11.65
CA GLY A 186 22.84 13.20 13.10
C GLY A 186 23.67 12.05 13.70
N PRO A 187 24.37 12.22 14.85
CA PRO A 187 25.01 13.42 15.41
C PRO A 187 26.55 13.32 15.35
N ALA A 188 27.24 14.39 14.97
CA ALA A 188 28.66 14.57 15.31
C ALA A 188 29.03 16.06 15.37
N GLY A 189 29.34 16.54 16.58
CA GLY A 189 30.44 17.48 16.82
C GLY A 189 30.30 18.94 16.39
N GLU A 190 29.47 19.72 17.09
CA GLU A 190 29.85 21.09 17.44
C GLU A 190 29.66 21.27 18.95
N ARG A 191 30.78 21.46 19.66
CA ARG A 191 30.81 21.83 21.08
C ARG A 191 30.14 23.20 21.23
N PRO A 192 29.11 23.36 22.08
CA PRO A 192 28.62 24.68 22.43
C PRO A 192 29.68 25.38 23.30
N ALA A 193 30.04 26.60 22.91
CA ALA A 193 30.79 27.52 23.76
C ALA A 193 30.02 27.78 25.07
N ALA A 194 30.77 27.84 26.17
CA ALA A 194 30.24 28.07 27.51
C ALA A 194 29.48 29.42 27.61
N PRO A 195 28.33 29.47 28.30
CA PRO A 195 27.66 30.73 28.58
C PRO A 195 28.37 31.50 29.72
N PRO A 196 28.39 32.84 29.69
CA PRO A 196 28.94 33.66 30.78
C PRO A 196 28.02 33.62 32.03
N PRO A 197 28.55 33.96 33.22
CA PRO A 197 27.87 33.70 34.48
C PRO A 197 26.69 34.64 34.71
N ARG A 198 25.64 34.08 35.34
CA ARG A 198 24.50 34.83 35.88
C ARG A 198 24.93 35.52 37.17
N SER A 199 24.61 36.81 37.30
CA SER A 199 24.63 37.53 38.57
C SER A 199 23.23 37.54 39.18
N ASP A 200 23.17 37.16 40.45
CA ASP A 200 22.02 37.28 41.34
C ASP A 200 21.50 38.73 41.45
N ARG A 201 20.17 38.86 41.57
CA ARG A 201 19.47 39.57 42.67
C ARG A 201 17.96 39.65 42.41
N ASP A 202 17.21 39.10 43.36
CA ASP A 202 15.82 39.40 43.73
C ASP A 202 15.81 40.58 44.73
N PRO A 203 14.70 41.12 45.29
CA PRO A 203 13.27 41.14 44.92
C PRO A 203 12.70 42.59 44.88
N ASP A 204 11.42 42.78 44.53
CA ASP A 204 10.39 43.41 45.40
C ASP A 204 9.10 43.80 44.63
N ARG A 205 7.97 43.63 45.35
CA ARG A 205 6.64 44.25 45.23
C ARG A 205 5.69 43.95 44.05
N GLY A 206 4.50 43.48 44.43
CA GLY A 206 3.31 44.34 44.33
C GLY A 206 2.03 43.69 43.81
N ASP A 207 1.19 43.25 44.75
CA ASP A 207 -0.28 43.28 44.79
C ASP A 207 -1.17 42.77 43.63
N ALA A 208 -2.09 41.89 44.04
CA ALA A 208 -3.37 41.50 43.44
C ALA A 208 -4.39 42.69 43.49
N PRO A 209 -5.69 42.58 43.07
CA PRO A 209 -6.45 41.38 42.71
C PRO A 209 -7.48 41.49 41.55
N ALA A 210 -7.99 40.31 41.18
CA ALA A 210 -9.34 39.93 40.76
C ALA A 210 -10.21 40.87 39.89
N THR A 211 -10.82 40.31 38.84
CA THR A 211 -12.30 40.17 38.75
C THR A 211 -12.79 39.41 37.50
N ARG A 212 -13.81 38.57 37.75
CA ARG A 212 -14.99 38.26 36.91
C ARG A 212 -14.86 37.44 35.62
N ALA A 213 -15.39 36.22 35.70
CA ALA A 213 -16.19 35.61 34.64
C ALA A 213 -17.53 36.37 34.46
N PRO A 214 -18.19 36.20 33.30
CA PRO A 214 -19.47 35.47 33.38
C PRO A 214 -19.73 34.47 32.24
N ALA A 215 -20.78 33.71 32.50
CA ALA A 215 -21.37 32.56 31.83
C ALA A 215 -21.91 32.77 30.40
N ALA A 216 -21.86 31.66 29.64
CA ALA A 216 -22.89 31.04 28.80
C ALA A 216 -23.99 31.88 28.12
N SER A 217 -24.04 31.81 26.78
CA SER A 217 -25.13 31.28 25.93
C SER A 217 -24.81 31.71 24.48
N SER A 218 -24.90 30.86 23.46
CA SER A 218 -26.15 30.48 22.81
C SER A 218 -25.83 29.57 21.62
N ALA A 219 -26.76 28.66 21.32
CA ALA A 219 -26.74 27.79 20.16
C ALA A 219 -26.80 28.59 18.85
N SER A 220 -26.09 28.13 17.82
CA SER A 220 -26.39 28.48 16.42
C SER A 220 -25.95 27.37 15.47
N SER A 221 -26.97 26.67 14.97
CA SER A 221 -27.09 26.01 13.66
C SER A 221 -25.88 25.31 13.05
N ALA A 222 -26.00 23.98 12.98
CA ALA A 222 -25.39 23.17 11.94
C ALA A 222 -25.69 23.76 10.54
N SER A 223 -24.63 24.07 9.78
CA SER A 223 -24.71 24.15 8.33
C SER A 223 -24.01 22.92 7.74
N SER A 224 -24.83 22.00 7.26
CA SER A 224 -24.43 20.87 6.44
C SER A 224 -23.83 21.37 5.14
N VAL A 225 -22.51 21.25 4.98
CA VAL A 225 -21.88 21.37 3.66
C VAL A 225 -22.02 20.01 2.98
N SER A 226 -23.09 19.84 2.19
CA SER A 226 -23.26 18.71 1.28
C SER A 226 -22.30 18.85 0.08
N PRO A 227 -21.43 17.88 -0.22
CA PRO A 227 -20.74 17.84 -1.51
C PRO A 227 -21.54 16.91 -2.44
N ALA A 228 -22.72 17.35 -2.89
CA ALA A 228 -23.54 16.53 -3.78
C ALA A 228 -23.15 16.77 -5.25
N GLY A 229 -22.06 16.15 -5.70
CA GLY A 229 -21.98 15.72 -7.10
C GLY A 229 -23.04 14.63 -7.35
N PRO A 230 -23.44 14.36 -8.62
CA PRO A 230 -24.43 13.33 -8.90
C PRO A 230 -23.94 11.98 -8.37
N ARG A 231 -24.65 11.43 -7.38
CA ARG A 231 -24.45 10.07 -6.85
C ARG A 231 -24.92 9.05 -7.88
N LEU A 232 -24.30 7.88 -7.92
CA LEU A 232 -24.84 6.75 -8.70
C LEU A 232 -26.16 6.34 -8.06
N ARG A 233 -27.21 6.07 -8.84
CA ARG A 233 -28.49 5.59 -8.28
C ARG A 233 -28.37 4.15 -7.82
N HIS A 234 -27.71 3.31 -8.62
CA HIS A 234 -27.59 1.89 -8.30
C HIS A 234 -26.26 1.28 -8.75
N VAL A 235 -25.58 0.64 -7.81
CA VAL A 235 -24.39 -0.18 -8.05
C VAL A 235 -24.74 -1.64 -7.82
N VAL A 236 -24.32 -2.52 -8.73
CA VAL A 236 -24.44 -3.97 -8.54
C VAL A 236 -23.04 -4.56 -8.39
N VAL A 237 -22.78 -5.25 -7.29
CA VAL A 237 -21.52 -5.97 -7.04
C VAL A 237 -21.77 -7.46 -7.20
N VAL A 238 -21.08 -8.08 -8.15
CA VAL A 238 -21.18 -9.51 -8.45
C VAL A 238 -20.09 -10.26 -7.70
N GLY A 239 -20.49 -11.05 -6.71
CA GLY A 239 -19.61 -11.83 -5.84
C GLY A 239 -19.40 -11.18 -4.47
N GLY A 240 -19.75 -11.90 -3.41
CA GLY A 240 -19.61 -11.47 -2.02
C GLY A 240 -18.29 -11.90 -1.38
N SER A 241 -17.19 -11.83 -2.12
CA SER A 241 -15.84 -12.06 -1.60
C SER A 241 -15.35 -10.84 -0.81
N VAL A 242 -14.21 -10.93 -0.11
CA VAL A 242 -13.60 -9.77 0.56
C VAL A 242 -13.40 -8.60 -0.41
N ALA A 243 -12.94 -8.86 -1.64
CA ALA A 243 -12.79 -7.80 -2.64
C ALA A 243 -14.13 -7.14 -3.01
N GLY A 244 -15.18 -7.94 -3.20
CA GLY A 244 -16.53 -7.44 -3.49
C GLY A 244 -17.12 -6.63 -2.33
N LEU A 245 -17.01 -7.14 -1.11
CA LEU A 245 -17.53 -6.49 0.10
C LEU A 245 -16.80 -5.17 0.39
N LEU A 246 -15.47 -5.12 0.32
CA LEU A 246 -14.73 -3.88 0.52
C LEU A 246 -15.03 -2.85 -0.59
N THR A 247 -15.21 -3.31 -1.83
CA THR A 247 -15.62 -2.43 -2.93
C THR A 247 -17.03 -1.89 -2.73
N ALA A 248 -17.98 -2.73 -2.29
CA ALA A 248 -19.34 -2.33 -1.95
C ALA A 248 -19.34 -1.28 -0.82
N HIS A 249 -18.53 -1.50 0.22
CA HIS A 249 -18.38 -0.57 1.33
C HIS A 249 -17.93 0.82 0.86
N VAL A 250 -16.88 0.89 0.04
CA VAL A 250 -16.37 2.15 -0.51
C VAL A 250 -17.39 2.83 -1.43
N LEU A 251 -18.08 2.07 -2.30
CA LEU A 251 -19.04 2.63 -3.25
C LEU A 251 -20.35 3.08 -2.59
N ALA A 252 -20.69 2.55 -1.40
CA ALA A 252 -21.90 2.90 -0.69
C ALA A 252 -21.99 4.40 -0.37
N ASP A 253 -20.86 5.09 -0.17
CA ASP A 253 -20.86 6.54 0.08
C ASP A 253 -21.16 7.39 -1.16
N HIS A 254 -20.98 6.80 -2.35
CA HIS A 254 -21.11 7.45 -3.65
C HIS A 254 -22.31 6.94 -4.46
N ALA A 255 -23.11 6.05 -3.87
CA ALA A 255 -24.33 5.52 -4.46
C ALA A 255 -25.54 5.71 -3.53
N GLU A 256 -26.75 5.77 -4.12
CA GLU A 256 -28.00 5.70 -3.36
C GLU A 256 -28.25 4.27 -2.86
N ARG A 257 -27.91 3.26 -3.67
CA ARG A 257 -28.05 1.84 -3.32
C ARG A 257 -26.94 0.98 -3.94
N VAL A 258 -26.45 0.01 -3.17
CA VAL A 258 -25.52 -1.03 -3.61
C VAL A 258 -26.17 -2.40 -3.38
N THR A 259 -26.31 -3.21 -4.42
CA THR A 259 -26.78 -4.61 -4.31
C THR A 259 -25.61 -5.56 -4.53
N VAL A 260 -25.24 -6.33 -3.51
CA VAL A 260 -24.30 -7.45 -3.62
C VAL A 260 -25.05 -8.71 -4.04
N LEU A 261 -24.63 -9.35 -5.13
CA LEU A 261 -25.17 -10.62 -5.61
C LEU A 261 -24.18 -11.73 -5.29
N GLU A 262 -24.59 -12.67 -4.45
CA GLU A 262 -23.77 -13.82 -4.05
C GLU A 262 -24.48 -15.11 -4.45
N ARG A 263 -23.73 -16.04 -5.05
CA ARG A 263 -24.27 -17.32 -5.49
C ARG A 263 -24.45 -18.30 -4.35
N ASP A 264 -23.63 -18.19 -3.31
CA ASP A 264 -23.75 -19.00 -2.10
C ASP A 264 -24.78 -18.40 -1.13
N HIS A 265 -25.21 -19.22 -0.17
CA HIS A 265 -25.93 -18.72 1.00
C HIS A 265 -24.95 -18.33 2.10
N TYR A 266 -25.31 -17.32 2.87
CA TYR A 266 -24.55 -16.93 4.04
C TYR A 266 -25.13 -17.64 5.26
N GLU A 267 -24.27 -18.41 5.92
CA GLU A 267 -24.53 -18.89 7.25
C GLU A 267 -24.11 -17.83 8.28
N ASP A 268 -24.79 -17.80 9.41
CA ASP A 268 -24.48 -16.90 10.51
C ASP A 268 -23.13 -17.24 11.16
N ALA A 269 -22.74 -18.51 11.15
CA ALA A 269 -21.44 -18.95 11.64
C ALA A 269 -20.32 -18.79 10.59
N PRO A 270 -19.06 -18.59 11.01
CA PRO A 270 -17.91 -18.69 10.11
C PRO A 270 -17.78 -20.12 9.55
N GLY A 271 -17.88 -20.29 8.23
CA GLY A 271 -17.72 -21.58 7.56
C GLY A 271 -17.16 -21.47 6.14
N PRO A 272 -16.54 -22.54 5.59
CA PRO A 272 -16.08 -22.56 4.21
C PRO A 272 -17.28 -22.56 3.25
N ARG A 273 -17.15 -21.85 2.13
CA ARG A 273 -18.21 -21.73 1.11
C ARG A 273 -17.79 -22.31 -0.23
N ALA A 274 -18.74 -22.85 -0.97
CA ALA A 274 -18.48 -23.49 -2.27
C ALA A 274 -17.91 -22.52 -3.31
N GLY A 275 -18.38 -21.27 -3.32
CA GLY A 275 -17.90 -20.19 -4.19
C GLY A 275 -16.54 -19.61 -3.79
N VAL A 276 -15.97 -20.03 -2.66
CA VAL A 276 -14.60 -19.67 -2.24
C VAL A 276 -13.80 -20.94 -1.93
N PRO A 277 -13.41 -21.75 -2.94
CA PRO A 277 -12.60 -22.96 -2.72
C PRO A 277 -11.29 -22.67 -1.98
N GLN A 278 -10.73 -21.47 -2.17
CA GLN A 278 -9.50 -21.02 -1.51
C GLN A 278 -9.67 -20.89 0.02
N SER A 279 -10.89 -20.87 0.55
CA SER A 279 -11.14 -20.71 1.99
C SER A 279 -10.54 -21.81 2.86
N ARG A 280 -10.23 -22.97 2.26
CA ARG A 280 -9.63 -24.13 2.93
C ARG A 280 -8.09 -24.10 2.95
N HIS A 281 -7.47 -23.10 2.33
CA HIS A 281 -6.02 -22.95 2.24
C HIS A 281 -5.50 -21.89 3.21
N THR A 282 -4.19 -21.89 3.49
CA THR A 282 -3.57 -20.88 4.36
C THR A 282 -3.68 -19.48 3.76
N HIS A 283 -4.11 -18.50 4.56
CA HIS A 283 -4.10 -17.08 4.20
C HIS A 283 -3.33 -16.28 5.24
N VAL A 284 -2.71 -15.19 4.79
CA VAL A 284 -1.96 -14.27 5.65
C VAL A 284 -2.42 -12.86 5.35
N LEU A 285 -2.69 -12.08 6.39
CA LEU A 285 -2.84 -10.64 6.29
C LEU A 285 -1.47 -9.99 6.53
N LEU A 286 -0.88 -9.49 5.44
CA LEU A 286 0.39 -8.75 5.48
C LEU A 286 0.17 -7.37 6.12
N THR A 287 1.25 -6.72 6.57
CA THR A 287 1.18 -5.40 7.22
C THR A 287 0.41 -4.36 6.39
N SER A 288 0.65 -4.29 5.08
CA SER A 288 -0.10 -3.39 4.18
C SER A 288 -1.60 -3.70 4.13
N GLY A 289 -1.97 -4.98 4.13
CA GLY A 289 -3.35 -5.43 4.15
C GLY A 289 -4.05 -5.13 5.47
N MET A 290 -3.35 -5.32 6.60
CA MET A 290 -3.85 -4.94 7.92
C MET A 290 -4.12 -3.43 7.98
N ASN A 291 -3.15 -2.60 7.58
CA ASN A 291 -3.32 -1.15 7.57
C ASN A 291 -4.48 -0.71 6.68
N ALA A 292 -4.62 -1.29 5.48
CA ALA A 292 -5.72 -0.98 4.57
C ALA A 292 -7.08 -1.43 5.12
N LEU A 293 -7.15 -2.60 5.78
CA LEU A 293 -8.37 -3.08 6.42
C LEU A 293 -8.78 -2.21 7.62
N ASP A 294 -7.81 -1.70 8.38
CA ASP A 294 -8.08 -0.80 9.51
C ASP A 294 -8.51 0.60 9.03
N GLU A 295 -7.94 1.10 7.92
CA GLU A 295 -8.38 2.34 7.25
C GLU A 295 -9.84 2.22 6.75
N LEU A 296 -10.19 1.08 6.15
CA LEU A 296 -11.53 0.84 5.59
C LEU A 296 -12.57 0.45 6.65
N LEU A 297 -12.19 -0.36 7.64
CA LEU A 297 -13.11 -0.93 8.63
C LEU A 297 -12.51 -0.80 10.04
N PRO A 298 -12.44 0.42 10.62
CA PRO A 298 -11.73 0.69 11.87
C PRO A 298 -12.15 -0.23 13.03
N GLY A 299 -11.21 -0.95 13.63
CA GLY A 299 -11.45 -1.90 14.72
C GLY A 299 -11.71 -3.35 14.30
N LEU A 300 -11.71 -3.65 12.99
CA LEU A 300 -11.81 -5.03 12.49
C LEU A 300 -10.64 -5.90 13.00
N LEU A 301 -9.42 -5.35 13.05
CA LEU A 301 -8.25 -6.08 13.52
C LEU A 301 -8.37 -6.45 15.01
N THR A 302 -8.98 -5.58 15.82
CA THR A 302 -9.27 -5.85 17.23
C THR A 302 -10.26 -7.00 17.35
N GLU A 303 -11.37 -6.98 16.60
CA GLU A 303 -12.36 -8.07 16.60
C GLU A 303 -11.77 -9.41 16.17
N LEU A 304 -10.82 -9.41 15.23
CA LEU A 304 -10.11 -10.63 14.81
C LEU A 304 -9.21 -11.14 15.92
N THR A 305 -8.51 -10.24 16.60
CA THR A 305 -7.64 -10.58 17.75
C THR A 305 -8.46 -11.16 18.90
N GLU A 306 -9.59 -10.53 19.24
CA GLU A 306 -10.54 -11.01 20.26
C GLU A 306 -11.16 -12.36 19.89
N ALA A 307 -11.33 -12.63 18.59
CA ALA A 307 -11.77 -13.92 18.08
C ALA A 307 -10.64 -14.98 18.01
N GLY A 308 -9.44 -14.66 18.52
CA GLY A 308 -8.32 -15.59 18.62
C GLY A 308 -7.44 -15.68 17.38
N ALA A 309 -7.56 -14.76 16.40
CA ALA A 309 -6.67 -14.73 15.25
C ALA A 309 -5.23 -14.37 15.67
N PRO A 310 -4.23 -15.23 15.42
CA PRO A 310 -2.86 -14.96 15.86
C PRO A 310 -2.23 -13.78 15.09
N ARG A 311 -1.40 -13.02 15.80
CA ARG A 311 -0.55 -11.95 15.25
C ARG A 311 0.91 -12.29 15.51
N LEU A 312 1.71 -12.32 14.46
CA LEU A 312 3.09 -12.82 14.48
C LEU A 312 4.05 -11.79 13.89
N ALA A 313 5.23 -11.65 14.47
CA ALA A 313 6.35 -10.87 13.96
C ALA A 313 7.22 -11.74 13.03
N VAL A 314 7.48 -11.28 11.81
CA VAL A 314 8.31 -12.03 10.84
C VAL A 314 9.60 -11.28 10.56
N PRO A 315 10.79 -11.89 10.77
CA PRO A 315 11.02 -13.30 11.12
C PRO A 315 10.99 -13.65 12.62
N GLY A 316 10.79 -12.70 13.54
CA GLY A 316 10.96 -12.91 14.99
C GLY A 316 10.27 -14.14 15.60
N ASP A 317 9.05 -14.45 15.17
CA ASP A 317 8.21 -15.56 15.67
C ASP A 317 8.18 -16.77 14.71
N LEU A 318 8.78 -16.66 13.52
CA LEU A 318 8.71 -17.68 12.47
C LEU A 318 10.10 -18.11 11.99
N GLY A 319 10.31 -19.43 11.87
CA GLY A 319 11.45 -19.97 11.15
C GLY A 319 11.22 -19.77 9.65
N VAL A 320 11.93 -18.82 9.03
CA VAL A 320 11.85 -18.60 7.58
C VAL A 320 13.11 -19.14 6.91
N TRP A 321 12.96 -20.13 6.04
CA TRP A 321 14.05 -20.70 5.24
C TRP A 321 14.04 -20.07 3.85
N GLN A 322 15.14 -19.42 3.47
CA GLN A 322 15.31 -18.79 2.16
C GLN A 322 16.77 -18.85 1.72
N ALA A 323 17.00 -19.11 0.42
CA ALA A 323 18.33 -19.18 -0.17
C ALA A 323 19.27 -20.19 0.57
N GLY A 324 18.70 -21.33 0.98
CA GLY A 324 19.46 -22.40 1.64
C GLY A 324 19.81 -22.14 3.10
N GLN A 325 19.22 -21.13 3.75
CA GLN A 325 19.54 -20.75 5.13
C GLN A 325 18.30 -20.26 5.89
N TRP A 326 18.34 -20.35 7.22
CA TRP A 326 17.36 -19.69 8.09
C TRP A 326 17.59 -18.18 8.15
N ILE A 327 16.55 -17.38 7.99
CA ILE A 327 16.63 -15.94 8.24
C ILE A 327 16.86 -15.71 9.74
N SER A 328 17.86 -14.88 10.06
CA SER A 328 18.14 -14.48 11.44
C SER A 328 16.92 -13.81 12.07
N ARG A 329 16.46 -14.33 13.21
CA ARG A 329 15.35 -13.77 13.99
C ARG A 329 15.67 -12.42 14.63
N ARG A 330 16.97 -12.08 14.70
CA ARG A 330 17.47 -10.76 15.12
C ARG A 330 17.31 -9.69 14.05
N ASN A 331 16.97 -10.07 12.81
CA ASN A 331 16.64 -9.09 11.78
C ASN A 331 15.34 -8.35 12.16
N PRO A 332 15.18 -7.08 11.76
CA PRO A 332 13.97 -6.33 12.03
C PRO A 332 12.74 -7.09 11.54
N SER A 333 11.70 -7.13 12.38
CA SER A 333 10.46 -7.84 12.08
C SER A 333 9.31 -6.92 11.68
N ALA A 334 8.35 -7.44 10.93
CA ALA A 334 7.08 -6.77 10.65
C ALA A 334 5.92 -7.71 10.99
N PRO A 335 4.78 -7.17 11.45
CA PRO A 335 3.67 -7.99 11.89
C PRO A 335 2.89 -8.55 10.70
N ILE A 336 2.40 -9.79 10.85
CA ILE A 336 1.34 -10.41 10.06
C ILE A 336 0.22 -10.87 10.97
N MET A 337 -0.96 -11.12 10.42
CA MET A 337 -2.05 -11.81 11.13
C MET A 337 -2.50 -13.02 10.32
N THR A 338 -2.85 -14.12 11.00
CA THR A 338 -3.16 -15.41 10.38
C THR A 338 -4.56 -15.92 10.73
N PRO A 339 -5.63 -15.12 10.49
CA PRO A 339 -6.99 -15.59 10.71
C PRO A 339 -7.34 -16.66 9.67
N SER A 340 -8.18 -17.63 10.04
CA SER A 340 -8.81 -18.45 9.01
C SER A 340 -9.64 -17.60 8.06
N ARG A 341 -9.71 -18.03 6.79
CA ARG A 341 -10.49 -17.31 5.78
C ARG A 341 -11.98 -17.18 6.15
N PRO A 342 -12.65 -18.23 6.69
CA PRO A 342 -14.02 -18.12 7.17
C PRO A 342 -14.21 -17.05 8.26
N LEU A 343 -13.31 -16.98 9.25
CA LEU A 343 -13.39 -15.98 10.32
C LEU A 343 -13.27 -14.56 9.75
N LEU A 344 -12.25 -14.32 8.92
CA LEU A 344 -12.03 -13.01 8.30
C LEU A 344 -13.23 -12.58 7.45
N GLU A 345 -13.71 -13.46 6.57
CA GLU A 345 -14.85 -13.16 5.70
C GLU A 345 -16.12 -12.88 6.49
N HIS A 346 -16.37 -13.65 7.55
CA HIS A 346 -17.52 -13.43 8.42
C HIS A 346 -17.47 -12.04 9.08
N ARG A 347 -16.33 -11.63 9.65
CA ARG A 347 -16.18 -10.32 10.31
C ARG A 347 -16.28 -9.15 9.32
N VAL A 348 -15.62 -9.25 8.17
CA VAL A 348 -15.74 -8.26 7.09
C VAL A 348 -17.19 -8.14 6.63
N ARG A 349 -17.85 -9.27 6.36
CA ARG A 349 -19.25 -9.30 5.92
C ARG A 349 -20.18 -8.66 6.94
N ARG A 350 -20.07 -8.99 8.22
CA ARG A 350 -20.92 -8.41 9.27
C ARG A 350 -20.81 -6.88 9.30
N ARG A 351 -19.59 -6.34 9.20
CA ARG A 351 -19.36 -4.89 9.21
C ARG A 351 -19.85 -4.19 7.95
N VAL A 352 -19.55 -4.75 6.77
CA VAL A 352 -19.96 -4.16 5.50
C VAL A 352 -21.49 -4.17 5.36
N LEU A 353 -22.14 -5.28 5.68
CA LEU A 353 -23.60 -5.42 5.55
C LEU A 353 -24.40 -4.68 6.63
N ALA A 354 -23.75 -4.16 7.68
CA ALA A 354 -24.39 -3.22 8.59
C ALA A 354 -24.62 -1.83 7.96
N GLY A 355 -24.03 -1.56 6.78
CA GLY A 355 -24.23 -0.32 6.04
C GLY A 355 -25.66 -0.20 5.48
N PRO A 356 -26.39 0.90 5.73
CA PRO A 356 -27.81 1.02 5.39
C PRO A 356 -28.09 1.13 3.89
N ARG A 357 -27.05 1.32 3.06
CA ARG A 357 -27.13 1.44 1.60
C ARG A 357 -26.73 0.16 0.87
N ILE A 358 -26.42 -0.91 1.61
CA ILE A 358 -25.90 -2.16 1.06
C ILE A 358 -26.91 -3.28 1.30
N ASP A 359 -27.53 -3.74 0.22
CA ASP A 359 -28.37 -4.92 0.21
C ASP A 359 -27.57 -6.13 -0.29
N VAL A 360 -27.85 -7.32 0.24
CA VAL A 360 -27.28 -8.57 -0.29
C VAL A 360 -28.37 -9.54 -0.74
N ARG A 361 -28.17 -10.16 -1.89
CA ARG A 361 -29.01 -11.25 -2.42
C ARG A 361 -28.15 -12.49 -2.54
N THR A 362 -28.37 -13.43 -1.63
CA THR A 362 -27.71 -14.74 -1.64
C THR A 362 -28.43 -15.71 -2.56
N GLY A 363 -27.81 -16.85 -2.88
CA GLY A 363 -28.41 -17.83 -3.81
C GLY A 363 -28.70 -17.28 -5.20
N THR A 364 -28.04 -16.19 -5.61
CA THR A 364 -28.30 -15.50 -6.88
C THR A 364 -27.10 -15.62 -7.81
N GLU A 365 -27.28 -16.24 -8.96
CA GLU A 365 -26.25 -16.39 -9.99
C GLU A 365 -26.37 -15.29 -11.05
N VAL A 366 -25.27 -14.59 -11.33
CA VAL A 366 -25.17 -13.73 -12.52
C VAL A 366 -24.76 -14.58 -13.71
N THR A 367 -25.56 -14.53 -14.77
CA THR A 367 -25.38 -15.34 -15.98
C THR A 367 -24.93 -14.53 -17.20
N GLY A 368 -24.96 -13.20 -17.14
CA GLY A 368 -24.59 -12.32 -18.24
C GLY A 368 -24.59 -10.83 -17.86
N LEU A 369 -24.14 -9.99 -18.78
CA LEU A 369 -24.17 -8.53 -18.67
C LEU A 369 -25.32 -7.96 -19.52
N LEU A 370 -25.88 -6.82 -19.10
CA LEU A 370 -26.82 -6.03 -19.89
C LEU A 370 -26.11 -4.82 -20.50
N GLY A 371 -26.59 -4.38 -21.66
CA GLY A 371 -26.10 -3.20 -22.36
C GLY A 371 -25.54 -3.54 -23.74
N ARG A 372 -24.47 -2.86 -24.13
CA ARG A 372 -23.82 -3.00 -25.43
C ARG A 372 -22.30 -2.93 -25.27
N PRO A 373 -21.51 -3.24 -26.32
CA PRO A 373 -20.07 -3.03 -26.28
C PRO A 373 -19.77 -1.60 -25.88
N GLY A 374 -19.00 -1.50 -24.80
CA GLY A 374 -18.60 -0.23 -24.24
C GLY A 374 -19.67 0.57 -23.45
N HIS A 375 -20.78 -0.06 -23.09
CA HIS A 375 -21.72 0.55 -22.17
C HIS A 375 -22.51 -0.54 -21.45
N ILE A 376 -22.06 -0.88 -20.24
CA ILE A 376 -22.71 -1.87 -19.40
C ILE A 376 -23.74 -1.16 -18.52
N THR A 377 -24.97 -1.67 -18.51
CA THR A 377 -26.12 -1.05 -17.83
C THR A 377 -26.78 -1.96 -16.81
N GLY A 378 -26.16 -3.11 -16.52
CA GLY A 378 -26.68 -4.07 -15.55
C GLY A 378 -26.21 -5.49 -15.79
N VAL A 379 -26.91 -6.43 -15.17
CA VAL A 379 -26.61 -7.86 -15.19
C VAL A 379 -27.86 -8.69 -15.41
N VAL A 380 -27.68 -9.91 -15.93
CA VAL A 380 -28.73 -10.93 -15.99
C VAL A 380 -28.54 -11.86 -14.80
N VAL A 381 -29.55 -11.97 -13.94
CA VAL A 381 -29.55 -12.80 -12.73
C VAL A 381 -30.49 -13.99 -12.85
N ARG A 382 -30.22 -15.03 -12.07
CA ARG A 382 -31.06 -16.21 -11.91
C ARG A 382 -30.91 -16.77 -10.50
N ASP A 383 -32.01 -17.20 -9.89
CA ASP A 383 -31.96 -17.92 -8.61
C ASP A 383 -31.25 -19.27 -8.79
N ARG A 384 -30.44 -19.65 -7.81
CA ARG A 384 -29.67 -20.89 -7.84
C ARG A 384 -30.61 -22.09 -7.83
N GLY A 385 -30.42 -23.00 -8.78
CA GLY A 385 -31.28 -24.19 -8.96
C GLY A 385 -32.53 -23.95 -9.83
N ALA A 386 -32.83 -22.72 -10.22
CA ALA A 386 -33.95 -22.43 -11.11
C ALA A 386 -33.60 -22.72 -12.59
N GLY A 387 -34.62 -23.12 -13.37
CA GLY A 387 -34.50 -23.42 -14.81
C GLY A 387 -34.04 -22.21 -15.64
N HIS A 388 -33.66 -22.43 -16.91
CA HIS A 388 -33.15 -21.36 -17.79
C HIS A 388 -34.16 -20.23 -18.04
N HIS A 389 -35.44 -20.49 -17.82
CA HIS A 389 -36.58 -19.60 -18.12
C HIS A 389 -36.82 -18.52 -17.03
N THR A 390 -36.11 -18.55 -15.92
CA THR A 390 -36.29 -17.60 -14.79
C THR A 390 -35.27 -16.46 -14.76
N ARG A 391 -34.48 -16.29 -15.84
CA ARG A 391 -33.50 -15.20 -15.94
C ARG A 391 -34.20 -13.84 -15.93
N ARG A 392 -33.71 -12.92 -15.08
CA ARG A 392 -34.24 -11.55 -14.95
C ARG A 392 -33.12 -10.53 -15.12
N GLY A 393 -33.43 -9.39 -15.72
CA GLY A 393 -32.49 -8.27 -15.81
C GLY A 393 -32.47 -7.44 -14.52
N LEU A 394 -31.29 -7.03 -14.07
CA LEU A 394 -31.10 -6.07 -13.00
C LEU A 394 -30.24 -4.91 -13.51
N THR A 395 -30.83 -3.72 -13.64
CA THR A 395 -30.15 -2.53 -14.15
C THR A 395 -29.26 -1.89 -13.08
N ALA A 396 -28.18 -1.25 -13.50
CA ALA A 396 -27.22 -0.55 -12.63
C ALA A 396 -26.48 0.53 -13.43
N ASP A 397 -26.08 1.61 -12.75
CA ASP A 397 -25.19 2.63 -13.31
C ASP A 397 -23.72 2.15 -13.32
N LEU A 398 -23.38 1.23 -12.42
CA LEU A 398 -22.09 0.58 -12.34
C LEU A 398 -22.25 -0.88 -11.91
N VAL A 399 -21.69 -1.78 -12.72
CA VAL A 399 -21.53 -3.20 -12.39
C VAL A 399 -20.10 -3.43 -11.95
N VAL A 400 -19.91 -4.04 -10.77
CA VAL A 400 -18.62 -4.44 -10.24
C VAL A 400 -18.50 -5.96 -10.31
N ASP A 401 -17.52 -6.49 -11.03
CA ASP A 401 -17.19 -7.92 -11.02
C ASP A 401 -16.11 -8.22 -9.98
N ALA A 402 -16.50 -8.99 -8.95
CA ALA A 402 -15.65 -9.51 -7.89
C ALA A 402 -15.74 -11.05 -7.78
N THR A 403 -16.08 -11.74 -8.89
CA THR A 403 -16.28 -13.20 -8.96
C THR A 403 -14.99 -14.03 -8.92
N GLY A 404 -13.83 -13.36 -8.86
CA GLY A 404 -12.53 -14.00 -8.71
C GLY A 404 -12.04 -14.73 -9.98
N ARG A 405 -11.22 -15.76 -9.79
CA ARG A 405 -10.47 -16.43 -10.88
C ARG A 405 -11.36 -17.05 -11.94
N THR A 406 -12.54 -17.54 -11.54
CA THR A 406 -13.52 -18.21 -12.39
C THR A 406 -14.52 -17.23 -13.01
N GLY A 407 -14.26 -15.91 -12.93
CA GLY A 407 -15.12 -14.90 -13.49
C GLY A 407 -15.30 -15.03 -15.00
N ARG A 408 -16.55 -14.84 -15.46
CA ARG A 408 -16.96 -15.00 -16.86
C ARG A 408 -17.08 -13.68 -17.61
N THR A 409 -16.70 -12.56 -16.99
CA THR A 409 -16.75 -11.23 -17.60
C THR A 409 -16.09 -11.14 -18.98
N PRO A 410 -14.94 -11.77 -19.28
CA PRO A 410 -14.40 -11.79 -20.65
C PRO A 410 -15.35 -12.43 -21.66
N GLN A 411 -16.02 -13.51 -21.27
CA GLN A 411 -17.01 -14.20 -22.11
C GLN A 411 -18.26 -13.34 -22.30
N TRP A 412 -18.78 -12.75 -21.22
CA TRP A 412 -19.97 -11.88 -21.30
C TRP A 412 -19.73 -10.64 -22.17
N LEU A 413 -18.53 -10.05 -22.11
CA LEU A 413 -18.16 -8.95 -23.00
C LEU A 413 -18.12 -9.38 -24.47
N ALA A 414 -17.62 -10.59 -24.76
CA ALA A 414 -17.61 -11.15 -26.10
C ALA A 414 -19.02 -11.46 -26.62
N GLU A 415 -19.90 -11.99 -25.77
CA GLU A 415 -21.31 -12.26 -26.09
C GLU A 415 -22.09 -10.99 -26.42
N LEU A 416 -21.72 -9.85 -25.84
CA LEU A 416 -22.27 -8.53 -26.21
C LEU A 416 -21.71 -7.97 -27.53
N GLY A 417 -20.74 -8.65 -28.16
CA GLY A 417 -20.04 -8.18 -29.37
C GLY A 417 -18.81 -7.31 -29.09
N GLY A 418 -18.35 -7.26 -27.83
CA GLY A 418 -17.13 -6.57 -27.43
C GLY A 418 -15.86 -7.43 -27.59
N ARG A 419 -14.69 -6.80 -27.45
CA ARG A 419 -13.41 -7.53 -27.41
C ARG A 419 -13.10 -7.96 -25.97
N PRO A 420 -12.67 -9.22 -25.73
CA PRO A 420 -12.19 -9.63 -24.41
C PRO A 420 -10.92 -8.84 -24.04
N PRO A 421 -10.65 -8.62 -22.74
CA PRO A 421 -9.45 -7.92 -22.30
C PRO A 421 -8.20 -8.72 -22.67
N ALA A 422 -7.10 -8.01 -22.98
CA ALA A 422 -5.81 -8.67 -23.11
C ALA A 422 -5.40 -9.31 -21.76
N GLU A 423 -4.89 -10.54 -21.80
CA GLU A 423 -4.46 -11.25 -20.61
C GLU A 423 -2.93 -11.37 -20.57
N GLU A 424 -2.37 -11.24 -19.37
CA GLU A 424 -0.97 -11.47 -19.06
C GLU A 424 -0.91 -12.63 -18.06
N VAL A 425 -0.14 -13.67 -18.37
CA VAL A 425 -0.11 -14.93 -17.61
C VAL A 425 1.33 -15.38 -17.36
N VAL A 426 1.58 -15.82 -16.11
CA VAL A 426 2.76 -16.60 -15.72
C VAL A 426 2.27 -17.79 -14.90
N ASP A 427 2.47 -19.01 -15.44
CA ASP A 427 2.11 -20.26 -14.79
C ASP A 427 3.33 -21.16 -14.61
N THR A 428 3.62 -21.51 -13.36
CA THR A 428 4.68 -22.43 -12.95
C THR A 428 4.18 -23.87 -12.79
N GLY A 429 2.86 -24.09 -12.95
CA GLY A 429 2.22 -25.39 -12.74
C GLY A 429 2.22 -25.87 -11.30
N ARG A 430 2.53 -24.99 -10.33
CA ARG A 430 2.62 -25.36 -8.91
C ARG A 430 1.32 -25.96 -8.37
N ALA A 431 1.50 -26.84 -7.41
CA ALA A 431 0.42 -27.53 -6.73
C ALA A 431 0.57 -27.36 -5.22
N TYR A 432 -0.55 -27.16 -4.54
CA TYR A 432 -0.63 -27.04 -3.09
C TYR A 432 -1.48 -28.16 -2.51
N ALA A 433 -1.16 -28.61 -1.31
CA ALA A 433 -2.13 -29.27 -0.44
C ALA A 433 -2.12 -28.56 0.92
N THR A 434 -3.30 -28.39 1.51
CA THR A 434 -3.43 -27.78 2.84
C THR A 434 -4.16 -28.72 3.78
N CYS A 435 -3.67 -28.86 5.00
CA CYS A 435 -4.29 -29.63 6.06
C CYS A 435 -4.25 -28.82 7.37
N VAL A 436 -5.27 -28.99 8.21
CA VAL A 436 -5.35 -28.38 9.54
C VAL A 436 -4.91 -29.39 10.59
N PHE A 437 -4.10 -28.95 11.55
CA PHE A 437 -3.57 -29.77 12.64
C PHE A 437 -3.89 -29.18 14.01
N HIS A 438 -3.95 -30.03 15.03
CA HIS A 438 -3.78 -29.68 16.44
C HIS A 438 -2.40 -30.15 16.90
N ALA A 439 -1.63 -29.27 17.53
CA ALA A 439 -0.31 -29.56 18.07
C ALA A 439 0.11 -28.47 19.06
N ASP A 440 1.22 -28.68 19.75
CA ASP A 440 1.95 -27.59 20.43
C ASP A 440 2.78 -26.78 19.42
N ASP A 441 3.40 -25.71 19.91
CA ASP A 441 4.27 -24.85 19.12
C ASP A 441 5.34 -25.65 18.33
N PRO A 442 5.59 -25.31 17.05
CA PRO A 442 6.41 -26.15 16.19
C PRO A 442 7.85 -26.43 16.62
N ALA A 443 8.50 -25.47 17.29
CA ALA A 443 9.81 -25.71 17.90
C ALA A 443 10.17 -24.63 18.92
N GLY A 444 10.14 -24.96 20.21
CA GLY A 444 10.54 -24.04 21.27
C GLY A 444 9.66 -22.79 21.28
N ASP A 445 10.24 -21.64 20.97
CA ASP A 445 9.54 -20.36 20.89
C ASP A 445 9.04 -20.01 19.46
N LEU A 446 9.38 -20.81 18.45
CA LEU A 446 8.89 -20.63 17.09
C LEU A 446 7.42 -21.06 16.98
N LYS A 447 6.60 -20.15 16.46
CA LYS A 447 5.16 -20.36 16.27
C LYS A 447 4.81 -21.02 14.94
N GLY A 448 5.77 -21.08 14.01
CA GLY A 448 5.54 -21.57 12.66
C GLY A 448 6.79 -21.58 11.79
N PHE A 449 6.60 -22.06 10.56
CA PHE A 449 7.65 -22.18 9.55
C PHE A 449 7.20 -21.62 8.21
N TYR A 450 8.12 -20.99 7.48
CA TYR A 450 7.94 -20.67 6.08
C TYR A 450 9.18 -21.07 5.28
N ILE A 451 9.04 -22.13 4.49
CA ILE A 451 10.06 -22.60 3.56
C ILE A 451 9.77 -22.01 2.18
N VAL A 452 10.58 -21.04 1.79
CA VAL A 452 10.44 -20.34 0.51
C VAL A 452 11.01 -21.21 -0.62
N PRO A 453 10.20 -21.61 -1.61
CA PRO A 453 10.68 -22.38 -2.75
C PRO A 453 11.54 -21.51 -3.69
N ASP A 454 12.50 -22.13 -4.34
CA ASP A 454 13.31 -21.53 -5.41
C ASP A 454 13.59 -22.54 -6.55
N ALA A 455 14.38 -22.14 -7.54
CA ALA A 455 14.66 -22.96 -8.71
C ALA A 455 15.52 -24.21 -8.40
N GLY A 456 16.36 -24.16 -7.38
CA GLY A 456 17.18 -25.29 -6.93
C GLY A 456 16.47 -26.18 -5.91
N GLN A 457 15.55 -25.61 -5.14
CA GLN A 457 14.68 -26.32 -4.20
C GLN A 457 13.22 -25.90 -4.40
N PRO A 458 12.45 -26.58 -5.28
CA PRO A 458 11.11 -26.15 -5.66
C PRO A 458 10.01 -26.52 -4.64
N PHE A 459 10.34 -27.33 -3.63
CA PHE A 459 9.44 -27.71 -2.55
C PHE A 459 9.38 -26.62 -1.49
N GLY A 460 8.17 -26.27 -1.06
CA GLY A 460 7.94 -25.23 -0.06
C GLY A 460 6.85 -25.64 0.92
N ALA A 461 6.87 -25.02 2.09
CA ALA A 461 5.94 -25.29 3.17
C ALA A 461 5.61 -24.00 3.94
N ILE A 462 4.37 -23.89 4.39
CA ILE A 462 3.92 -22.83 5.30
C ILE A 462 3.21 -23.53 6.45
N VAL A 463 3.67 -23.32 7.68
CA VAL A 463 3.07 -23.79 8.92
C VAL A 463 2.76 -22.55 9.74
N LEU A 464 1.47 -22.23 9.90
CA LEU A 464 1.04 -21.03 10.64
C LEU A 464 -0.06 -21.37 11.63
N PRO A 465 -0.05 -20.80 12.84
CA PRO A 465 -1.14 -20.92 13.78
C PRO A 465 -2.37 -20.17 13.25
N ALA A 466 -3.54 -20.61 13.68
CA ALA A 466 -4.84 -20.00 13.45
C ALA A 466 -5.69 -20.11 14.71
N GLU A 467 -6.86 -19.48 14.70
CA GLU A 467 -7.72 -19.45 15.89
C GLU A 467 -8.17 -20.85 16.32
N GLY A 468 -8.39 -21.01 17.64
CA GLY A 468 -8.86 -22.25 18.25
C GLY A 468 -7.78 -23.34 18.36
N ASP A 469 -6.54 -22.94 18.67
CA ASP A 469 -5.40 -23.83 18.90
C ASP A 469 -5.12 -24.79 17.74
N ARG A 470 -5.19 -24.26 16.51
CA ARG A 470 -5.00 -25.00 15.25
C ARG A 470 -3.85 -24.42 14.44
N TRP A 471 -3.25 -25.27 13.62
CA TRP A 471 -2.22 -24.87 12.64
C TRP A 471 -2.69 -25.22 11.24
N LEU A 472 -2.61 -24.25 10.33
CA LEU A 472 -2.80 -24.48 8.90
C LEU A 472 -1.45 -24.77 8.26
N VAL A 473 -1.31 -25.97 7.72
CA VAL A 473 -0.12 -26.43 7.03
C VAL A 473 -0.39 -26.50 5.54
N THR A 474 0.34 -25.74 4.74
CA THR A 474 0.31 -25.83 3.29
C THR A 474 1.66 -26.32 2.77
N LEU A 475 1.66 -27.45 2.08
CA LEU A 475 2.80 -27.96 1.33
C LEU A 475 2.66 -27.59 -0.14
N SER A 476 3.78 -27.43 -0.83
CA SER A 476 3.80 -27.02 -2.23
C SER A 476 4.92 -27.65 -3.02
N GLY A 477 4.64 -27.99 -4.28
CA GLY A 477 5.60 -28.58 -5.21
C GLY A 477 5.27 -28.33 -6.68
N PRO A 478 6.15 -28.74 -7.60
CA PRO A 478 5.88 -28.74 -9.04
C PRO A 478 4.66 -29.60 -9.43
N ARG A 479 4.12 -29.39 -10.63
CA ARG A 479 2.92 -30.09 -11.13
C ARG A 479 3.00 -31.61 -11.02
N ASP A 480 4.10 -32.18 -11.51
CA ASP A 480 4.31 -33.63 -11.59
C ASP A 480 4.75 -34.25 -10.25
N GLN A 481 4.96 -33.39 -9.25
CA GLN A 481 5.46 -33.75 -7.93
C GLN A 481 4.60 -33.05 -6.87
N ALA A 482 3.29 -32.99 -7.14
CA ALA A 482 2.32 -32.31 -6.31
C ALA A 482 2.21 -32.98 -4.93
N PRO A 483 2.00 -32.21 -3.85
CA PRO A 483 1.71 -32.79 -2.55
C PRO A 483 0.43 -33.65 -2.63
N PRO A 484 0.44 -34.85 -2.04
CA PRO A 484 -0.70 -35.75 -2.02
C PRO A 484 -1.83 -35.21 -1.12
N THR A 485 -3.01 -35.79 -1.26
CA THR A 485 -4.23 -35.40 -0.53
C THR A 485 -4.67 -36.42 0.52
N ASP A 486 -3.93 -37.50 0.71
CA ASP A 486 -4.09 -38.42 1.83
C ASP A 486 -3.21 -37.99 3.02
N PRO A 487 -3.62 -38.23 4.28
CA PRO A 487 -2.90 -37.74 5.44
C PRO A 487 -1.47 -38.29 5.61
N GLU A 488 -1.23 -39.56 5.29
CA GLU A 488 0.07 -40.22 5.45
C GLU A 488 1.08 -39.67 4.44
N GLY A 489 0.74 -39.72 3.16
CA GLY A 489 1.57 -39.14 2.10
C GLY A 489 1.79 -37.64 2.28
N PHE A 490 0.85 -36.91 2.90
CA PHE A 490 1.02 -35.47 3.16
C PHE A 490 2.15 -35.22 4.16
N ALA A 491 2.25 -36.01 5.23
CA ALA A 491 3.34 -35.88 6.20
C ALA A 491 4.69 -36.32 5.59
N ASP A 492 4.69 -37.43 4.86
CA ASP A 492 5.89 -37.96 4.18
C ASP A 492 6.42 -37.01 3.11
N PHE A 493 5.54 -36.26 2.43
CA PHE A 493 5.96 -35.25 1.47
C PHE A 493 6.89 -34.20 2.09
N ALA A 494 6.74 -33.91 3.38
CA ALA A 494 7.56 -32.93 4.07
C ALA A 494 9.05 -33.33 4.18
N ASP A 495 9.40 -34.61 4.01
CA ASP A 495 10.81 -35.06 3.97
C ASP A 495 11.60 -34.50 2.79
N ARG A 496 10.89 -34.02 1.76
CA ARG A 496 11.48 -33.45 0.55
C ARG A 496 11.88 -31.99 0.72
N LEU A 497 11.48 -31.37 1.83
CA LEU A 497 11.86 -30.01 2.18
C LEU A 497 13.35 -29.94 2.50
N PRO A 498 13.99 -28.77 2.31
CA PRO A 498 15.43 -28.62 2.54
C PRO A 498 15.87 -28.77 4.00
N HIS A 499 14.93 -28.86 4.95
CA HIS A 499 15.22 -28.97 6.37
C HIS A 499 14.17 -29.85 7.09
N PRO A 500 14.57 -30.77 8.00
CA PRO A 500 13.67 -31.76 8.59
C PRO A 500 12.68 -31.21 9.62
N ALA A 501 12.83 -29.96 10.06
CA ALA A 501 12.02 -29.37 11.14
C ALA A 501 10.50 -29.48 10.90
N VAL A 502 10.04 -29.22 9.67
CA VAL A 502 8.61 -29.30 9.34
C VAL A 502 8.11 -30.74 9.40
N HIS A 503 8.85 -31.69 8.82
CA HIS A 503 8.50 -33.11 8.87
C HIS A 503 8.49 -33.64 10.32
N LYS A 504 9.53 -33.31 11.10
CA LYS A 504 9.62 -33.69 12.52
C LYS A 504 8.45 -33.17 13.35
N TRP A 505 7.98 -31.96 13.09
CA TRP A 505 6.80 -31.45 13.79
C TRP A 505 5.53 -32.14 13.32
N LEU A 506 5.36 -32.34 12.00
CA LEU A 506 4.20 -33.03 11.43
C LEU A 506 4.04 -34.46 11.94
N SER A 507 5.13 -35.18 12.22
CA SER A 507 5.06 -36.54 12.77
C SER A 507 4.55 -36.61 14.21
N THR A 508 4.54 -35.47 14.92
CA THR A 508 3.96 -35.33 16.27
C THR A 508 2.59 -34.66 16.29
N ALA A 509 2.23 -33.96 15.21
CA ALA A 509 1.00 -33.19 15.10
C ALA A 509 -0.20 -34.07 14.71
N ARG A 510 -1.38 -33.77 15.24
CA ARG A 510 -2.61 -34.52 14.93
C ARG A 510 -3.41 -33.83 13.81
N PRO A 511 -3.66 -34.50 12.67
CA PRO A 511 -4.50 -33.92 11.62
C PRO A 511 -5.96 -33.83 12.06
N VAL A 512 -6.59 -32.69 11.78
CA VAL A 512 -7.99 -32.38 12.06
C VAL A 512 -8.87 -32.57 10.82
N THR A 513 -8.31 -32.25 9.65
CA THR A 513 -8.99 -32.35 8.37
C THR A 513 -8.24 -33.29 7.43
N ARG A 514 -8.88 -33.74 6.36
CA ARG A 514 -8.14 -34.34 5.23
C ARG A 514 -7.42 -33.24 4.44
N PRO A 515 -6.21 -33.49 3.92
CA PRO A 515 -5.53 -32.53 3.07
C PRO A 515 -6.34 -32.21 1.82
N VAL A 516 -6.45 -30.92 1.49
CA VAL A 516 -7.20 -30.43 0.32
C VAL A 516 -6.21 -29.91 -0.71
N GLY A 517 -6.33 -30.39 -1.96
CA GLY A 517 -5.48 -29.98 -3.07
C GLY A 517 -5.96 -28.69 -3.76
N TYR A 518 -5.01 -27.86 -4.20
CA TYR A 518 -5.26 -26.70 -5.06
C TYR A 518 -4.24 -26.64 -6.20
N ARG A 519 -4.73 -26.37 -7.42
CA ARG A 519 -3.93 -26.39 -8.67
C ARG A 519 -4.10 -25.13 -9.53
N HIS A 520 -4.95 -24.18 -9.13
CA HIS A 520 -5.20 -22.94 -9.88
C HIS A 520 -4.26 -21.81 -9.46
N THR A 521 -2.97 -21.99 -9.74
CA THR A 521 -1.88 -21.20 -9.15
C THR A 521 -1.27 -20.15 -10.07
N ALA A 522 -1.67 -20.14 -11.35
CA ALA A 522 -1.18 -19.19 -12.33
C ALA A 522 -1.40 -17.73 -11.87
N ASN A 523 -0.39 -16.90 -12.07
CA ASN A 523 -0.55 -15.45 -12.02
C ASN A 523 -1.25 -15.03 -13.30
N ARG A 524 -2.38 -14.31 -13.18
CA ARG A 524 -3.13 -13.78 -14.31
C ARG A 524 -3.54 -12.34 -14.05
N ARG A 525 -3.23 -11.46 -14.98
CA ARG A 525 -3.67 -10.06 -14.97
C ARG A 525 -4.44 -9.77 -16.25
N ARG A 526 -5.67 -9.28 -16.10
CA ARG A 526 -6.53 -8.89 -17.21
C ARG A 526 -6.50 -7.38 -17.40
N ARG A 527 -6.17 -6.94 -18.62
CA ARG A 527 -5.94 -5.53 -18.97
C ARG A 527 -7.23 -4.81 -19.34
N TYR A 528 -8.21 -4.80 -18.43
CA TYR A 528 -9.45 -4.04 -18.60
C TYR A 528 -9.19 -2.52 -18.74
N ASP A 529 -8.04 -2.04 -18.25
CA ASP A 529 -7.56 -0.67 -18.48
C ASP A 529 -7.33 -0.33 -19.96
N ARG A 530 -7.13 -1.34 -20.81
CA ARG A 530 -6.88 -1.19 -22.26
C ARG A 530 -8.16 -1.24 -23.11
N LEU A 531 -9.33 -1.48 -22.51
CA LEU A 531 -10.61 -1.41 -23.21
C LEU A 531 -11.03 0.04 -23.56
N GLY A 532 -10.23 1.04 -23.18
CA GLY A 532 -10.43 2.43 -23.54
C GLY A 532 -11.49 3.12 -22.69
N ARG A 533 -11.93 4.31 -23.15
CA ARG A 533 -13.06 5.04 -22.54
C ARG A 533 -14.39 4.35 -22.78
N ASP A 534 -14.40 3.37 -23.67
CA ASP A 534 -15.55 2.56 -23.99
C ASP A 534 -15.91 1.65 -22.81
N GLY A 535 -15.07 1.34 -21.82
CA GLY A 535 -15.46 0.51 -20.66
C GLY A 535 -16.45 1.13 -19.64
N THR A 536 -17.46 1.89 -20.06
CA THR A 536 -18.40 2.57 -19.14
C THR A 536 -19.32 1.57 -18.43
N GLY A 537 -19.60 1.83 -17.15
CA GLY A 537 -20.52 1.02 -16.34
C GLY A 537 -19.99 -0.34 -15.87
N LEU A 538 -18.70 -0.65 -16.08
CA LEU A 538 -18.07 -1.88 -15.58
C LEU A 538 -16.77 -1.59 -14.81
N LEU A 539 -16.63 -2.22 -13.64
CA LEU A 539 -15.41 -2.23 -12.83
C LEU A 539 -15.08 -3.67 -12.45
N VAL A 540 -13.86 -4.13 -12.71
CA VAL A 540 -13.42 -5.49 -12.34
C VAL A 540 -12.37 -5.40 -11.25
N VAL A 541 -12.55 -6.16 -10.16
CA VAL A 541 -11.72 -6.10 -8.94
C VAL A 541 -11.29 -7.48 -8.44
N GLY A 542 -10.35 -7.49 -7.50
CA GLY A 542 -9.84 -8.72 -6.87
C GLY A 542 -9.22 -9.69 -7.89
N ASP A 543 -9.37 -11.00 -7.61
CA ASP A 543 -8.83 -12.06 -8.46
C ASP A 543 -9.45 -12.10 -9.88
N ALA A 544 -10.59 -11.44 -10.12
CA ALA A 544 -11.16 -11.31 -11.47
C ALA A 544 -10.31 -10.39 -12.36
N LEU A 545 -9.66 -9.40 -11.74
CA LEU A 545 -8.73 -8.46 -12.39
C LEU A 545 -7.28 -8.98 -12.37
N CYS A 546 -6.78 -9.32 -11.18
CA CYS A 546 -5.38 -9.68 -10.95
C CYS A 546 -5.31 -10.82 -9.94
N ALA A 547 -5.21 -12.05 -10.44
CA ALA A 547 -5.04 -13.26 -9.66
C ALA A 547 -3.54 -13.55 -9.50
N LEU A 548 -3.09 -13.70 -8.25
CA LEU A 548 -1.67 -13.95 -7.92
C LEU A 548 -1.46 -15.36 -7.40
N ASN A 549 -0.27 -15.91 -7.56
CA ASN A 549 0.08 -17.19 -6.97
C ASN A 549 -0.05 -17.12 -5.43
N PRO A 550 -0.87 -18.00 -4.79
CA PRO A 550 -1.17 -17.88 -3.35
C PRO A 550 0.03 -18.00 -2.41
N VAL A 551 1.16 -18.58 -2.84
CA VAL A 551 2.36 -18.76 -1.99
C VAL A 551 2.85 -17.45 -1.38
N TYR A 552 2.62 -16.31 -2.04
CA TYR A 552 3.06 -15.00 -1.58
C TYR A 552 2.14 -14.37 -0.52
N GLY A 553 0.94 -14.93 -0.27
CA GLY A 553 0.00 -14.40 0.72
C GLY A 553 -0.56 -12.99 0.39
N GLN A 554 -0.43 -12.52 -0.85
CA GLN A 554 -0.71 -11.12 -1.20
C GLN A 554 -2.18 -10.83 -1.58
N GLY A 555 -2.98 -11.84 -1.93
CA GLY A 555 -4.31 -11.62 -2.54
C GLY A 555 -5.27 -10.77 -1.70
N LEU A 556 -5.38 -11.06 -0.40
CA LEU A 556 -6.23 -10.28 0.52
C LEU A 556 -5.73 -8.85 0.70
N SER A 557 -4.42 -8.68 0.87
CA SER A 557 -3.80 -7.36 0.99
C SER A 557 -4.02 -6.53 -0.27
N VAL A 558 -3.89 -7.12 -1.46
CA VAL A 558 -4.15 -6.45 -2.73
C VAL A 558 -5.63 -6.07 -2.87
N ALA A 559 -6.56 -6.91 -2.43
CA ALA A 559 -7.99 -6.59 -2.42
C ALA A 559 -8.29 -5.37 -1.52
N ALA A 560 -7.71 -5.31 -0.32
CA ALA A 560 -7.87 -4.18 0.59
C ALA A 560 -7.21 -2.90 0.03
N LEU A 561 -5.96 -2.99 -0.45
CA LEU A 561 -5.26 -1.87 -1.08
C LEU A 561 -6.00 -1.35 -2.33
N SER A 562 -6.66 -2.23 -3.08
CA SER A 562 -7.50 -1.85 -4.21
C SER A 562 -8.72 -1.04 -3.79
N ALA A 563 -9.37 -1.42 -2.69
CA ALA A 563 -10.51 -0.68 -2.15
C ALA A 563 -10.08 0.69 -1.58
N VAL A 564 -8.93 0.76 -0.89
CA VAL A 564 -8.33 2.04 -0.47
C VAL A 564 -7.99 2.93 -1.67
N ALA A 565 -7.40 2.37 -2.73
CA ALA A 565 -7.12 3.12 -3.95
C ALA A 565 -8.41 3.64 -4.61
N LEU A 566 -9.48 2.85 -4.57
CA LEU A 566 -10.79 3.27 -5.05
C LEU A 566 -11.37 4.42 -4.22
N GLN A 567 -11.29 4.33 -2.88
CA GLN A 567 -11.74 5.37 -1.96
C GLN A 567 -11.03 6.70 -2.23
N ARG A 568 -9.71 6.66 -2.44
CA ARG A 568 -8.90 7.85 -2.75
C ARG A 568 -9.30 8.52 -4.06
N GLU A 569 -9.61 7.76 -5.09
CA GLU A 569 -10.08 8.32 -6.37
C GLU A 569 -11.50 8.90 -6.28
N LEU A 570 -12.33 8.40 -5.36
CA LEU A 570 -13.69 8.88 -5.12
C LEU A 570 -13.77 10.07 -4.15
N ALA A 571 -12.70 10.36 -3.41
CA ALA A 571 -12.65 11.43 -2.40
C ALA A 571 -12.96 12.85 -2.96
N GLY A 572 -12.82 13.06 -4.27
CA GLY A 572 -13.15 14.33 -4.94
C GLY A 572 -14.66 14.62 -5.07
N GLY A 573 -15.54 13.80 -4.51
CA GLY A 573 -16.99 14.01 -4.44
C GLY A 573 -17.76 13.73 -5.75
N ARG A 574 -17.13 13.91 -6.91
CA ARG A 574 -17.67 13.50 -8.21
C ARG A 574 -17.19 12.10 -8.57
N VAL A 575 -18.12 11.20 -8.89
CA VAL A 575 -17.80 9.83 -9.33
C VAL A 575 -16.99 9.89 -10.63
N PRO A 576 -15.72 9.45 -10.64
CA PRO A 576 -14.92 9.37 -11.85
C PRO A 576 -15.50 8.37 -12.84
N PRO A 577 -15.22 8.52 -14.14
CA PRO A 577 -15.55 7.49 -15.11
C PRO A 577 -14.97 6.12 -14.73
N ALA A 578 -15.68 5.03 -15.05
CA ALA A 578 -15.27 3.67 -14.72
C ALA A 578 -13.84 3.31 -15.14
N HIS A 579 -13.37 3.82 -16.28
CA HIS A 579 -11.98 3.62 -16.73
C HIS A 579 -10.92 4.18 -15.76
N ALA A 580 -11.20 5.30 -15.07
CA ALA A 580 -10.29 5.89 -14.10
C ALA A 580 -10.20 5.01 -12.85
N LEU A 581 -11.36 4.53 -12.36
CA LEU A 581 -11.46 3.58 -11.26
C LEU A 581 -10.71 2.27 -11.60
N GLN A 582 -10.92 1.74 -12.80
CA GLN A 582 -10.24 0.54 -13.28
C GLN A 582 -8.72 0.69 -13.31
N ARG A 583 -8.21 1.86 -13.76
CA ARG A 583 -6.78 2.17 -13.75
C ARG A 583 -6.22 2.30 -12.33
N ALA A 584 -6.98 2.84 -11.38
CA ALA A 584 -6.55 2.97 -10.00
C ALA A 584 -6.42 1.60 -9.32
N VAL A 585 -7.44 0.76 -9.44
CA VAL A 585 -7.42 -0.63 -8.94
C VAL A 585 -6.25 -1.41 -9.57
N LEU A 586 -6.08 -1.32 -10.90
CA LEU A 586 -4.96 -2.00 -11.57
C LEU A 586 -3.59 -1.48 -11.08
N ARG A 587 -3.41 -0.16 -10.94
CA ARG A 587 -2.17 0.44 -10.44
C ARG A 587 -1.85 -0.06 -9.03
N SER A 588 -2.85 -0.19 -8.15
CA SER A 588 -2.67 -0.68 -6.79
C SER A 588 -2.18 -2.14 -6.73
N SER A 589 -2.57 -2.98 -7.70
CA SER A 589 -2.15 -4.38 -7.79
C SER A 589 -0.75 -4.59 -8.38
N ARG A 590 -0.17 -3.55 -9.01
CA ARG A 590 1.09 -3.65 -9.76
C ARG A 590 2.29 -4.11 -8.91
N PRO A 591 2.52 -3.57 -7.70
CA PRO A 591 3.64 -4.03 -6.86
C PRO A 591 3.59 -5.54 -6.61
N ALA A 592 2.42 -6.07 -6.25
CA ALA A 592 2.24 -7.50 -5.98
C ALA A 592 2.41 -8.36 -7.25
N TRP A 593 1.90 -7.89 -8.39
CA TRP A 593 2.15 -8.53 -9.68
C TRP A 593 3.64 -8.63 -10.02
N ASP A 594 4.37 -7.52 -9.88
CA ASP A 594 5.80 -7.45 -10.22
C ASP A 594 6.64 -8.36 -9.29
N VAL A 595 6.26 -8.48 -8.01
CA VAL A 595 6.85 -9.46 -7.06
C VAL A 595 6.57 -10.89 -7.50
N ALA A 596 5.29 -11.25 -7.65
CA ALA A 596 4.88 -12.63 -7.89
C ALA A 596 5.42 -13.16 -9.22
N THR A 597 5.26 -12.40 -10.31
CA THR A 597 5.79 -12.78 -11.63
C THR A 597 7.32 -12.76 -11.67
N GLY A 598 7.95 -11.89 -10.88
CA GLY A 598 9.40 -11.83 -10.80
C GLY A 598 10.03 -13.00 -10.05
N ALA A 599 9.33 -13.56 -9.08
CA ALA A 599 9.75 -14.77 -8.38
C ALA A 599 9.37 -16.06 -9.14
N ASP A 600 8.25 -16.05 -9.88
CA ASP A 600 7.80 -17.22 -10.65
C ASP A 600 8.48 -17.37 -12.02
N SER A 601 8.90 -16.29 -12.68
CA SER A 601 9.57 -16.36 -14.00
C SER A 601 10.84 -17.24 -14.04
N PRO A 602 11.76 -17.19 -13.05
CA PRO A 602 12.95 -18.04 -13.07
C PRO A 602 12.69 -19.50 -12.64
N MET A 603 11.45 -19.85 -12.24
CA MET A 603 11.15 -21.22 -11.79
C MET A 603 11.17 -22.21 -12.96
N PRO A 604 11.61 -23.45 -12.73
CA PRO A 604 11.53 -24.51 -13.74
C PRO A 604 10.10 -24.72 -14.24
N GLY A 605 9.91 -24.81 -15.55
CA GLY A 605 8.59 -25.03 -16.17
C GLY A 605 7.66 -23.82 -16.20
N ALA A 606 8.15 -22.61 -15.89
CA ALA A 606 7.37 -21.38 -16.04
C ALA A 606 6.97 -21.13 -17.50
N THR A 607 5.68 -20.95 -17.75
CA THR A 607 5.09 -20.69 -19.07
C THR A 607 4.19 -19.45 -19.03
N GLY A 608 3.91 -18.89 -20.21
CA GLY A 608 2.98 -17.77 -20.36
C GLY A 608 3.61 -16.55 -21.03
N ASN A 609 2.76 -15.65 -21.51
CA ASN A 609 3.17 -14.47 -22.30
C ASN A 609 3.78 -13.33 -21.46
N ALA A 610 3.72 -13.42 -20.14
CA ALA A 610 4.29 -12.45 -19.22
C ALA A 610 5.55 -12.97 -18.49
N VAL A 611 6.06 -14.15 -18.86
CA VAL A 611 7.32 -14.67 -18.36
C VAL A 611 8.46 -13.76 -18.82
N ARG A 612 9.32 -13.35 -17.88
CA ARG A 612 10.46 -12.49 -18.22
C ARG A 612 11.53 -13.31 -18.95
N SER A 613 11.88 -12.89 -20.17
CA SER A 613 12.91 -13.53 -20.98
C SER A 613 13.91 -12.50 -21.54
N GLY A 614 15.10 -12.97 -21.93
CA GLY A 614 16.12 -12.14 -22.59
C GLY A 614 17.30 -11.72 -21.69
N PRO A 615 18.27 -10.97 -22.25
CA PRO A 615 19.52 -10.64 -21.55
C PRO A 615 19.33 -9.71 -20.35
N VAL A 616 18.44 -8.72 -20.45
CA VAL A 616 18.13 -7.79 -19.35
C VAL A 616 17.45 -8.52 -18.18
N ALA A 617 16.49 -9.40 -18.48
CA ALA A 617 15.84 -10.23 -17.47
C ALA A 617 16.85 -11.10 -16.72
N ARG A 618 17.76 -11.78 -17.44
CA ARG A 618 18.84 -12.58 -16.83
C ARG A 618 19.80 -11.76 -15.96
N LEU A 619 20.06 -10.50 -16.31
CA LEU A 619 20.87 -9.61 -15.47
C LEU A 619 20.12 -9.24 -14.17
N LEU A 620 18.85 -8.89 -14.30
CA LEU A 620 17.98 -8.59 -13.16
C LEU A 620 17.84 -9.80 -12.23
N ASP A 621 17.62 -10.99 -12.77
CA ASP A 621 17.47 -12.22 -11.99
C ASP A 621 18.76 -12.56 -11.23
N ARG A 622 19.94 -12.36 -11.85
CA ARG A 622 21.23 -12.50 -11.16
C ARG A 622 21.40 -11.48 -10.03
N TYR A 623 20.98 -10.23 -10.23
CA TYR A 623 21.00 -9.23 -9.18
C TYR A 623 20.06 -9.61 -8.03
N LEU A 624 18.82 -9.99 -8.33
CA LEU A 624 17.83 -10.37 -7.33
C LEU A 624 18.21 -11.66 -6.59
N ALA A 625 18.93 -12.59 -7.23
CA ALA A 625 19.53 -13.73 -6.55
C ALA A 625 20.52 -13.27 -5.47
N ARG A 626 21.44 -12.34 -5.79
CA ARG A 626 22.36 -11.78 -4.80
C ARG A 626 21.65 -11.06 -3.65
N VAL A 627 20.55 -10.37 -3.93
CA VAL A 627 19.71 -9.76 -2.90
C VAL A 627 19.17 -10.85 -1.97
N ARG A 628 18.56 -11.92 -2.52
CA ARG A 628 18.02 -13.04 -1.73
C ARG A 628 19.08 -13.75 -0.89
N ASP A 629 20.27 -13.95 -1.42
CA ASP A 629 21.39 -14.59 -0.69
C ASP A 629 21.82 -13.81 0.55
N ARG A 630 21.51 -12.51 0.63
CA ARG A 630 21.84 -11.64 1.78
C ARG A 630 20.68 -11.47 2.75
N VAL A 631 19.47 -11.84 2.36
CA VAL A 631 18.29 -11.74 3.23
C VAL A 631 18.50 -12.47 4.57
N PRO A 632 19.09 -13.68 4.63
CA PRO A 632 19.21 -14.39 5.89
C PRO A 632 20.01 -13.64 6.97
N GLY A 633 21.13 -13.03 6.60
CA GLY A 633 22.11 -12.46 7.55
C GLY A 633 22.27 -10.94 7.53
N ASP A 634 21.76 -10.21 6.53
CA ASP A 634 21.89 -8.75 6.45
C ASP A 634 20.56 -8.07 6.84
N PRO A 635 20.48 -7.33 7.96
CA PRO A 635 19.24 -6.73 8.44
C PRO A 635 18.71 -5.63 7.50
N VAL A 636 19.57 -4.94 6.75
CA VAL A 636 19.16 -3.89 5.79
C VAL A 636 18.51 -4.52 4.58
N VAL A 637 19.14 -5.57 4.02
CA VAL A 637 18.59 -6.29 2.87
C VAL A 637 17.33 -7.08 3.26
N CYS A 638 17.34 -7.72 4.45
CA CYS A 638 16.17 -8.40 5.00
C CYS A 638 14.97 -7.46 5.12
N THR A 639 15.17 -6.27 5.72
CA THR A 639 14.11 -5.25 5.87
C THR A 639 13.57 -4.82 4.52
N ALA A 640 14.46 -4.46 3.57
CA ALA A 640 14.03 -4.01 2.25
C ALA A 640 13.27 -5.09 1.47
N ASN A 641 13.76 -6.34 1.50
CA ASN A 641 13.10 -7.46 0.83
C ASN A 641 11.74 -7.77 1.46
N ARG A 642 11.67 -7.82 2.80
CA ARG A 642 10.43 -8.00 3.55
C ARG A 642 9.41 -6.91 3.24
N ASP A 643 9.81 -5.64 3.25
CA ASP A 643 8.91 -4.51 2.99
C ASP A 643 8.33 -4.53 1.57
N VAL A 644 9.10 -5.02 0.60
CA VAL A 644 8.60 -5.27 -0.76
C VAL A 644 7.62 -6.44 -0.79
N LEU A 645 7.94 -7.57 -0.17
CA LEU A 645 7.05 -8.73 -0.09
C LEU A 645 5.73 -8.39 0.63
N PHE A 646 5.81 -7.55 1.67
CA PHE A 646 4.68 -7.08 2.49
C PHE A 646 3.95 -5.90 1.85
N LEU A 647 4.34 -5.48 0.64
CA LEU A 647 3.73 -4.38 -0.13
C LEU A 647 3.75 -3.03 0.59
N LEU A 648 4.71 -2.82 1.50
CA LEU A 648 4.95 -1.55 2.18
C LEU A 648 5.76 -0.60 1.29
N THR A 649 6.65 -1.16 0.46
CA THR A 649 7.39 -0.38 -0.54
C THR A 649 7.32 -1.03 -1.93
N PRO A 650 7.44 -0.24 -3.01
CA PRO A 650 7.42 -0.79 -4.37
C PRO A 650 8.68 -1.62 -4.69
N PRO A 651 8.62 -2.69 -5.52
CA PRO A 651 9.77 -3.56 -5.80
C PRO A 651 11.02 -2.86 -6.37
N ARG A 652 10.82 -1.72 -7.05
CA ARG A 652 11.93 -0.89 -7.56
C ARG A 652 12.87 -0.40 -6.45
N THR A 653 12.44 -0.33 -5.19
CA THR A 653 13.29 0.10 -4.07
C THR A 653 14.50 -0.83 -3.87
N LEU A 654 14.37 -2.12 -4.21
CA LEU A 654 15.50 -3.07 -4.22
C LEU A 654 16.55 -2.72 -5.28
N LEU A 655 16.17 -1.97 -6.31
CA LEU A 655 17.04 -1.58 -7.43
C LEU A 655 17.55 -0.14 -7.31
N THR A 656 16.88 0.71 -6.53
CA THR A 656 17.20 2.14 -6.44
C THR A 656 17.80 2.55 -5.09
N SER A 657 17.63 1.75 -4.03
CA SER A 657 18.19 2.07 -2.72
C SER A 657 19.71 1.90 -2.73
N PRO A 658 20.49 2.98 -2.51
CA PRO A 658 21.95 2.90 -2.51
C PRO A 658 22.48 1.93 -1.44
N ARG A 659 21.79 1.85 -0.29
CA ARG A 659 22.15 0.92 0.80
C ARG A 659 21.98 -0.53 0.37
N VAL A 660 20.84 -0.88 -0.25
CA VAL A 660 20.58 -2.24 -0.74
C VAL A 660 21.54 -2.60 -1.87
N LEU A 661 21.74 -1.70 -2.85
CA LEU A 661 22.68 -1.91 -3.96
C LEU A 661 24.10 -2.16 -3.45
N ARG A 662 24.59 -1.32 -2.53
CA ARG A 662 25.93 -1.44 -1.93
C ARG A 662 26.11 -2.80 -1.25
N ARG A 663 25.13 -3.23 -0.44
CA ARG A 663 25.18 -4.54 0.24
C ARG A 663 25.09 -5.70 -0.77
N ALA A 664 24.16 -5.63 -1.73
CA ALA A 664 23.97 -6.66 -2.73
C ALA A 664 25.19 -6.86 -3.66
N LEU A 665 25.91 -5.79 -3.98
CA LEU A 665 27.01 -5.83 -4.95
C LEU A 665 28.41 -5.90 -4.31
N LEU A 666 28.62 -5.32 -3.14
CA LEU A 666 29.97 -5.11 -2.58
C LEU A 666 30.27 -5.88 -1.29
N THR A 667 29.27 -6.51 -0.65
CA THR A 667 29.51 -7.32 0.56
C THR A 667 29.30 -8.80 0.27
N THR A 668 29.94 -9.68 1.03
CA THR A 668 29.66 -11.12 1.01
C THR A 668 28.39 -11.43 1.81
N ALA A 669 27.75 -12.57 1.52
CA ALA A 669 26.61 -13.04 2.30
C ALA A 669 27.10 -13.48 3.68
N VAL A 670 26.41 -13.04 4.74
CA VAL A 670 26.68 -13.46 6.12
C VAL A 670 25.92 -14.76 6.36
N PRO A 671 26.62 -15.89 6.60
CA PRO A 671 25.94 -17.14 6.87
C PRO A 671 25.23 -17.10 8.22
N THR A 672 24.04 -17.65 8.28
CA THR A 672 23.31 -17.88 9.54
C THR A 672 23.50 -19.33 10.00
N PRO A 673 23.27 -19.62 11.29
CA PRO A 673 23.31 -20.99 11.80
C PRO A 673 22.41 -21.93 10.99
N ARG A 674 22.88 -23.17 10.80
CA ARG A 674 22.11 -24.22 10.11
C ARG A 674 21.00 -24.80 10.99
N ASP A 675 21.24 -24.83 12.30
CA ASP A 675 20.24 -25.24 13.28
C ASP A 675 19.11 -24.21 13.37
N LEU A 676 17.98 -24.65 13.93
CA LEU A 676 16.81 -23.80 14.11
C LEU A 676 17.22 -22.46 14.75
N PRO A 677 16.74 -21.32 14.23
CA PRO A 677 17.19 -20.03 14.70
C PRO A 677 16.73 -19.84 16.15
N THR A 678 17.69 -19.82 17.07
CA THR A 678 17.49 -19.36 18.45
C THR A 678 17.34 -17.83 18.45
N PRO A 679 16.58 -17.26 19.40
CA PRO A 679 16.32 -15.82 19.46
C PRO A 679 17.58 -14.95 19.52
#